data_AF-Q008V9-F1
#
_entry.id   AF-Q008V9-F1
#
_cell.length_a   1.000
_cell.length_b   1.000
_cell.length_c   1.000
_cell.angle_alpha   90.00
_cell.angle_beta   90.00
_cell.angle_gamma   90.00
#
_symmetry.space_group_name_H-M   'P 1'
#
loop_
_entity.id
_entity.type
_entity.pdbx_description
1 polymer ?
#
loop_
_entity_poly.entity_id
_entity_poly.type
_entity_poly.pdbx_seq_one_letter_code
_entity_poly.pdbx_strand_id
1 'polypeptide(L)'
;MKGSFSWLVSELSRPKDASILAFTRIAFGILMAIDIPQERGMNHADIKYGEDSGLVCKFPLFHNLHPLSQDWMTFLYTVLFLSAIGIAVGFMYRLNCALFTSIYWYFFFLDKTTWNNHSYLYGLLAFLFLVTDAHRYASIDGLLRKSLQNTHVPQWNYVLFRFQIFLVYFYAGLKKTDLDWLSGYSMGRLSRHWVFDPMRLFMSEAMMDLVVVHIGGFLLDISAGFLLFFDKTRWIGFIFCSSFHFMNSQMFNIGMFPYAMLATMFIFCHSNSFKTFVGKLPCGFNMLSLSPAKLNSNCIYEKISKPSWKHYVAAVLTILYITEQLFLPYSHSITKGYNGWTEGPYGYSWDMMVHSFQNQHIKISYKDKEGKEGFIKPGAFLKSRRSRWSAHPDMTIQYACCLKYQLVKMGIENPSIYIDVWKSLNSRFQQRMYNPNVDLANYKWSPFTHPNFTLPVLSELSNWRQKLKELKKLHRNETQNIVFVADFPGMHLENFVQEDFGNTTISVLRGKVLVEVDSGRNVSLSVGETLKVPPGVFHKVHTISNITSCYFYVYINSTDVSLNDKLNSYAKEQTVTPVPDPLQKSTAVNEDPFIVELNQQQEARKIVQHGSKYRPFAQRAARFMHKKFMTFRRSFLLSYYSCRNLIFGKPNTEQLATEREYLDLWLTMSNSSRPSEHSQDQRNAKREL
;
A
#
# COMPACT_ATOMS: atom_id res chain seq x y z
N MET A 1 0.15 -7.77 52.48
CA MET A 1 0.33 -7.16 51.15
C MET A 1 0.51 -8.27 50.12
N LYS A 2 -0.47 -8.50 49.23
CA LYS A 2 -0.25 -9.38 48.07
C LYS A 2 0.83 -8.70 47.20
N GLY A 3 1.93 -9.39 46.88
CA GLY A 3 2.96 -8.81 46.01
C GLY A 3 2.35 -8.29 44.70
N SER A 4 2.80 -7.13 44.23
CA SER A 4 2.23 -6.40 43.08
C SER A 4 1.96 -7.30 41.86
N PHE A 5 2.83 -8.29 41.61
CA PHE A 5 2.68 -9.24 40.51
C PHE A 5 1.53 -10.25 40.69
N SER A 6 1.28 -10.75 41.91
CA SER A 6 0.17 -11.69 42.18
C SER A 6 -1.19 -11.02 41.97
N TRP A 7 -1.29 -9.72 42.30
CA TRP A 7 -2.47 -8.92 42.00
C TRP A 7 -2.69 -8.81 40.48
N LEU A 8 -1.65 -8.49 39.71
CA LEU A 8 -1.74 -8.39 38.24
C LEU A 8 -2.19 -9.71 37.60
N VAL A 9 -1.65 -10.84 38.06
CA VAL A 9 -2.06 -12.19 37.61
C VAL A 9 -3.54 -12.44 37.88
N SER A 10 -4.03 -12.03 39.05
CA SER A 10 -5.45 -12.13 39.41
C SER A 10 -6.32 -11.24 38.50
N GLU A 11 -5.91 -10.00 38.23
CA GLU A 11 -6.68 -9.08 37.39
C GLU A 11 -6.73 -9.53 35.93
N LEU A 12 -5.60 -9.97 35.37
CA LEU A 12 -5.53 -10.51 34.00
C LEU A 12 -6.29 -11.83 33.84
N SER A 13 -6.51 -12.57 34.92
CA SER A 13 -7.24 -13.84 34.88
C SER A 13 -8.71 -13.71 35.32
N ARG A 14 -9.19 -12.49 35.57
CA ARG A 14 -10.58 -12.25 35.98
C ARG A 14 -11.54 -12.73 34.88
N PRO A 15 -12.66 -13.39 35.22
CA PRO A 15 -13.61 -13.89 34.24
C PRO A 15 -14.30 -12.76 33.47
N LYS A 16 -14.42 -12.93 32.15
CA LYS A 16 -15.24 -12.12 31.25
C LYS A 16 -16.11 -12.99 30.37
N ASP A 17 -17.24 -12.43 29.93
CA ASP A 17 -18.10 -13.05 28.93
C ASP A 17 -17.35 -13.16 27.59
N ALA A 18 -17.50 -14.26 26.85
CA ALA A 18 -16.75 -14.48 25.61
C ALA A 18 -17.43 -13.92 24.34
N SER A 19 -18.62 -13.30 24.47
CA SER A 19 -19.46 -13.01 23.30
C SER A 19 -18.87 -11.96 22.36
N ILE A 20 -18.33 -10.85 22.87
CA ILE A 20 -17.67 -9.85 21.99
C ILE A 20 -16.42 -10.44 21.33
N LEU A 21 -15.64 -11.27 22.02
CA LEU A 21 -14.47 -11.93 21.44
C LEU A 21 -14.88 -12.87 20.30
N ALA A 22 -16.01 -13.57 20.45
CA ALA A 22 -16.60 -14.38 19.39
C ALA A 22 -17.09 -13.53 18.20
N PHE A 23 -17.71 -12.37 18.44
CA PHE A 23 -18.03 -11.43 17.36
C PHE A 23 -16.77 -11.01 16.59
N THR A 24 -15.71 -10.60 17.29
CA THR A 24 -14.45 -10.19 16.66
C THR A 24 -13.84 -11.35 15.84
N ARG A 25 -13.90 -12.59 16.35
CA ARG A 25 -13.49 -13.80 15.62
C ARG A 25 -14.30 -14.02 14.35
N ILE A 26 -15.63 -13.97 14.43
CA ILE A 26 -16.55 -14.16 13.30
C ILE A 26 -16.27 -13.10 12.23
N ALA A 27 -16.23 -11.83 12.63
CA ALA A 27 -15.99 -10.72 11.71
C ALA A 27 -14.60 -10.84 11.05
N PHE A 28 -13.53 -11.08 11.82
CA PHE A 28 -12.19 -11.25 11.26
C PHE A 28 -12.14 -12.40 10.25
N GLY A 29 -12.67 -13.58 10.59
CA GLY A 29 -12.64 -14.73 9.69
C GLY A 29 -13.42 -14.49 8.38
N ILE A 30 -14.59 -13.83 8.44
CA ILE A 30 -15.36 -13.45 7.24
C ILE A 30 -14.58 -12.46 6.38
N LEU A 31 -14.02 -11.42 7.00
CA LEU A 31 -13.26 -10.39 6.28
C LEU A 31 -12.01 -10.99 5.62
N MET A 32 -11.30 -11.89 6.29
CA MET A 32 -10.15 -12.59 5.71
C MET A 32 -10.56 -13.54 4.58
N ALA A 33 -11.69 -14.24 4.71
CA ALA A 33 -12.22 -15.07 3.63
C ALA A 33 -12.55 -14.23 2.37
N ILE A 34 -12.94 -12.96 2.53
CA ILE A 34 -13.15 -12.03 1.41
C ILE A 34 -11.80 -11.47 0.89
N ASP A 35 -10.86 -11.13 1.77
CA ASP A 35 -9.54 -10.56 1.45
C ASP A 35 -8.69 -11.52 0.61
N ILE A 36 -8.69 -12.81 0.95
CA ILE A 36 -7.77 -13.80 0.37
C ILE A 36 -7.93 -13.97 -1.16
N PRO A 37 -9.15 -14.22 -1.69
CA PRO A 37 -9.40 -14.27 -3.14
C PRO A 37 -9.13 -12.97 -3.89
N GLN A 38 -9.13 -11.83 -3.20
CA GLN A 38 -9.16 -10.50 -3.84
C GLN A 38 -7.82 -9.78 -3.72
N GLU A 39 -7.47 -9.37 -2.51
CA GLU A 39 -6.31 -8.51 -2.24
C GLU A 39 -5.04 -9.33 -2.05
N ARG A 40 -5.12 -10.53 -1.44
CA ARG A 40 -3.95 -11.43 -1.29
C ARG A 40 -3.64 -12.25 -2.53
N GLY A 41 -4.52 -12.17 -3.53
CA GLY A 41 -4.24 -12.62 -4.88
C GLY A 41 -4.34 -14.13 -5.08
N MET A 42 -5.18 -14.84 -4.31
CA MET A 42 -5.44 -16.27 -4.58
C MET A 42 -6.00 -16.47 -6.01
N ASN A 43 -6.79 -15.51 -6.52
CA ASN A 43 -7.27 -15.53 -7.92
C ASN A 43 -6.19 -15.25 -8.98
N HIS A 44 -4.97 -14.86 -8.59
CA HIS A 44 -3.84 -14.62 -9.49
C HIS A 44 -2.60 -15.44 -9.05
N ALA A 45 -2.80 -16.52 -8.28
CA ALA A 45 -1.70 -17.32 -7.73
C ALA A 45 -0.84 -17.97 -8.83
N ASP A 46 -1.46 -18.43 -9.90
CA ASP A 46 -0.81 -18.92 -11.12
C ASP A 46 0.05 -17.86 -11.81
N ILE A 47 -0.47 -16.64 -11.93
CA ILE A 47 0.30 -15.53 -12.51
C ILE A 47 1.42 -15.14 -11.55
N LYS A 48 1.23 -15.19 -10.23
CA LYS A 48 2.25 -14.78 -9.24
C LYS A 48 3.39 -15.81 -9.13
N TYR A 49 3.07 -17.10 -9.12
CA TYR A 49 4.01 -18.19 -8.81
C TYR A 49 4.24 -19.20 -9.95
N GLY A 50 3.71 -18.94 -11.16
CA GLY A 50 3.91 -19.81 -12.32
C GLY A 50 5.35 -19.89 -12.84
N GLU A 51 5.53 -20.58 -13.96
CA GLU A 51 6.84 -20.99 -14.51
C GLU A 51 7.79 -19.80 -14.77
N ASP A 52 7.27 -18.66 -15.25
CA ASP A 52 8.07 -17.44 -15.43
C ASP A 52 8.50 -16.77 -14.11
N SER A 53 8.03 -17.24 -12.96
CA SER A 53 8.36 -16.65 -11.65
C SER A 53 9.83 -16.82 -11.26
N GLY A 54 10.57 -17.74 -11.89
CA GLY A 54 12.02 -17.88 -11.73
C GLY A 54 12.83 -16.80 -12.46
N LEU A 55 12.21 -16.09 -13.40
CA LEU A 55 12.79 -14.95 -14.11
C LEU A 55 12.47 -13.61 -13.44
N VAL A 56 11.65 -13.62 -12.38
CA VAL A 56 11.14 -12.40 -11.74
C VAL A 56 11.88 -12.14 -10.44
N CYS A 57 12.34 -10.91 -10.26
CA CYS A 57 12.97 -10.48 -9.01
C CYS A 57 11.93 -10.44 -7.89
N LYS A 58 12.29 -11.07 -6.77
CA LYS A 58 11.47 -11.17 -5.56
C LYS A 58 12.20 -10.49 -4.39
N PHE A 59 11.43 -10.08 -3.39
CA PHE A 59 11.92 -9.28 -2.28
C PHE A 59 11.59 -9.94 -0.94
N PRO A 60 12.15 -11.13 -0.64
CA PRO A 60 11.83 -11.81 0.62
C PRO A 60 12.43 -11.04 1.81
N LEU A 61 11.81 -11.18 2.98
CA LEU A 61 12.37 -10.65 4.22
C LEU A 61 13.64 -11.43 4.62
N PHE A 62 13.60 -12.75 4.45
CA PHE A 62 14.72 -13.65 4.66
C PHE A 62 15.24 -14.17 3.32
N HIS A 63 16.52 -13.95 3.02
CA HIS A 63 17.11 -14.24 1.69
C HIS A 63 16.96 -15.69 1.22
N ASN A 64 16.91 -16.65 2.14
CA ASN A 64 16.80 -18.08 1.84
C ASN A 64 15.35 -18.56 1.65
N LEU A 65 14.37 -17.65 1.78
CA LEU A 65 12.97 -18.00 1.66
C LEU A 65 12.54 -17.91 0.19
N HIS A 66 12.14 -19.05 -0.37
CA HIS A 66 11.68 -19.16 -1.74
C HIS A 66 10.25 -19.72 -1.78
N PRO A 67 9.43 -19.31 -2.78
CA PRO A 67 8.11 -19.87 -2.94
C PRO A 67 8.20 -21.34 -3.39
N LEU A 68 7.17 -22.11 -3.04
CA LEU A 68 6.99 -23.47 -3.56
C LEU A 68 6.55 -23.42 -5.03
N SER A 69 6.41 -24.59 -5.66
CA SER A 69 5.82 -24.68 -7.00
C SER A 69 4.42 -24.05 -7.04
N GLN A 70 4.00 -23.63 -8.23
CA GLN A 70 2.71 -22.97 -8.44
C GLN A 70 1.55 -23.71 -7.77
N ASP A 71 1.45 -25.03 -7.96
CA ASP A 71 0.35 -25.83 -7.44
C ASP A 71 0.35 -25.89 -5.90
N TRP A 72 1.53 -26.03 -5.28
CA TRP A 72 1.66 -25.95 -3.82
C TRP A 72 1.30 -24.56 -3.29
N MET A 73 1.69 -23.49 -3.98
CA MET A 73 1.34 -22.13 -3.57
C MET A 73 -0.18 -21.92 -3.63
N THR A 74 -0.85 -22.37 -4.70
CA THR A 74 -2.31 -22.32 -4.81
C THR A 74 -2.99 -23.15 -3.72
N PHE A 75 -2.50 -24.36 -3.44
CA PHE A 75 -3.01 -25.21 -2.36
C PHE A 75 -2.92 -24.51 -1.00
N LEU A 76 -1.79 -23.86 -0.69
CA LEU A 76 -1.63 -23.07 0.54
C LEU A 76 -2.64 -21.92 0.62
N TYR A 77 -2.97 -21.24 -0.48
CA TYR A 77 -4.06 -20.26 -0.48
C TYR A 77 -5.42 -20.89 -0.18
N THR A 78 -5.70 -22.07 -0.73
CA THR A 78 -6.95 -22.80 -0.45
C THR A 78 -7.05 -23.15 1.04
N VAL A 79 -5.97 -23.68 1.64
CA VAL A 79 -5.92 -23.97 3.08
C VAL A 79 -6.08 -22.70 3.90
N LEU A 80 -5.42 -21.60 3.51
CA LEU A 80 -5.56 -20.30 4.17
C LEU A 80 -7.01 -19.79 4.13
N PHE A 81 -7.68 -19.89 2.98
CA PHE A 81 -9.08 -19.51 2.79
C PHE A 81 -10.02 -20.36 3.64
N LEU A 82 -9.90 -21.68 3.60
CA LEU A 82 -10.70 -22.60 4.42
C LEU A 82 -10.45 -22.37 5.91
N SER A 83 -9.20 -22.09 6.29
CA SER A 83 -8.86 -21.77 7.68
C SER A 83 -9.52 -20.47 8.15
N ALA A 84 -9.63 -19.44 7.29
CA ALA A 84 -10.36 -18.21 7.61
C ALA A 84 -11.85 -18.50 7.92
N ILE A 85 -12.49 -19.35 7.12
CA ILE A 85 -13.87 -19.81 7.35
C ILE A 85 -13.93 -20.62 8.65
N GLY A 86 -13.01 -21.55 8.88
CA GLY A 86 -12.90 -22.35 10.10
C GLY A 86 -12.76 -21.49 11.36
N ILE A 87 -11.99 -20.40 11.30
CA ILE A 87 -11.90 -19.37 12.34
C ILE A 87 -13.26 -18.68 12.52
N ALA A 88 -13.91 -18.25 11.44
CA ALA A 88 -15.19 -17.53 11.49
C ALA A 88 -16.32 -18.36 12.12
N VAL A 89 -16.38 -19.66 11.85
CA VAL A 89 -17.40 -20.56 12.45
C VAL A 89 -16.95 -21.19 13.76
N GLY A 90 -15.65 -21.15 14.06
CA GLY A 90 -15.07 -21.71 15.28
C GLY A 90 -15.10 -23.24 15.27
N PHE A 91 -14.76 -23.86 14.13
CA PHE A 91 -14.60 -25.30 13.96
C PHE A 91 -13.12 -25.66 14.01
N MET A 92 -12.74 -26.64 14.83
CA MET A 92 -11.35 -27.00 15.12
C MET A 92 -10.50 -25.73 15.31
N TYR A 93 -11.00 -24.81 16.14
CA TYR A 93 -10.60 -23.41 16.11
C TYR A 93 -9.09 -23.20 16.25
N ARG A 94 -8.46 -23.91 17.18
CA ARG A 94 -7.00 -23.81 17.42
C ARG A 94 -6.20 -24.30 16.21
N LEU A 95 -6.63 -25.38 15.55
CA LEU A 95 -5.99 -25.89 14.34
C LEU A 95 -6.11 -24.90 13.18
N ASN A 96 -7.31 -24.39 12.92
CA ASN A 96 -7.52 -23.41 11.85
C ASN A 96 -6.77 -22.10 12.11
N CYS A 97 -6.68 -21.63 13.37
CA CYS A 97 -5.82 -20.49 13.69
C CYS A 97 -4.34 -20.79 13.43
N ALA A 98 -3.86 -22.00 13.75
CA ALA A 98 -2.46 -22.38 13.56
C ALA A 98 -2.11 -22.48 12.06
N LEU A 99 -2.97 -23.12 11.27
CA LEU A 99 -2.83 -23.21 9.82
C LEU A 99 -2.86 -21.82 9.18
N PHE A 100 -3.87 -21.01 9.52
CA PHE A 100 -3.98 -19.65 9.00
C PHE A 100 -2.73 -18.82 9.34
N THR A 101 -2.34 -18.77 10.62
CA THR A 101 -1.23 -17.95 11.09
C THR A 101 0.08 -18.36 10.41
N SER A 102 0.37 -19.67 10.34
CA SER A 102 1.61 -20.18 9.75
C SER A 102 1.71 -19.86 8.26
N ILE A 103 0.64 -20.11 7.50
CA ILE A 103 0.62 -19.85 6.05
C ILE A 103 0.63 -18.35 5.78
N TYR A 104 -0.11 -17.56 6.56
CA TYR A 104 -0.15 -16.10 6.42
C TYR A 104 1.24 -15.49 6.58
N TRP A 105 1.97 -15.86 7.63
CA TRP A 105 3.32 -15.37 7.87
C TRP A 105 4.31 -15.86 6.81
N TYR A 106 4.17 -17.10 6.32
CA TYR A 106 4.97 -17.57 5.19
C TYR A 106 4.77 -16.67 3.95
N PHE A 107 3.53 -16.39 3.55
CA PHE A 107 3.26 -15.46 2.44
C PHE A 107 3.74 -14.04 2.70
N PHE A 108 3.60 -13.55 3.93
CA PHE A 108 4.09 -12.24 4.33
C PHE A 108 5.62 -12.13 4.15
N PHE A 109 6.38 -13.13 4.59
CA PHE A 109 7.84 -13.11 4.48
C PHE A 109 8.39 -13.32 3.07
N LEU A 110 7.61 -13.88 2.15
CA LEU A 110 8.04 -14.15 0.77
C LEU A 110 8.25 -12.90 -0.09
N ASP A 111 7.48 -11.83 0.12
CA ASP A 111 7.54 -10.65 -0.77
C ASP A 111 7.10 -9.34 -0.11
N LYS A 112 8.10 -8.54 0.29
CA LYS A 112 7.97 -7.21 0.89
C LYS A 112 7.23 -6.18 0.04
N THR A 113 7.19 -6.38 -1.28
CA THR A 113 6.50 -5.42 -2.15
C THR A 113 4.98 -5.52 -2.06
N THR A 114 4.46 -6.63 -1.51
CA THR A 114 3.02 -6.92 -1.51
C THR A 114 2.31 -6.62 -0.19
N TRP A 115 3.05 -6.30 0.88
CA TRP A 115 2.46 -6.01 2.19
C TRP A 115 2.68 -4.56 2.64
N ASN A 116 2.01 -4.20 3.75
CA ASN A 116 1.97 -2.88 4.38
C ASN A 116 1.61 -3.05 5.88
N ASN A 117 1.50 -1.95 6.62
CA ASN A 117 1.13 -1.94 8.05
C ASN A 117 -0.12 -2.77 8.37
N HIS A 118 -1.14 -2.73 7.50
CA HIS A 118 -2.39 -3.45 7.72
C HIS A 118 -2.23 -4.97 7.55
N SER A 119 -1.35 -5.38 6.63
CA SER A 119 -0.99 -6.78 6.44
C SER A 119 -0.28 -7.32 7.68
N TYR A 120 0.62 -6.53 8.28
CA TYR A 120 1.28 -6.87 9.53
C TYR A 120 0.24 -7.03 10.67
N LEU A 121 -0.71 -6.09 10.79
CA LEU A 121 -1.79 -6.17 11.77
C LEU A 121 -2.61 -7.47 11.65
N TYR A 122 -2.94 -7.92 10.43
CA TYR A 122 -3.72 -9.16 10.27
C TYR A 122 -2.94 -10.40 10.72
N GLY A 123 -1.62 -10.43 10.48
CA GLY A 123 -0.74 -11.48 11.00
C GLY A 123 -0.71 -11.50 12.54
N LEU A 124 -0.66 -10.32 13.17
CA LEU A 124 -0.74 -10.18 14.63
C LEU A 124 -2.11 -10.63 15.16
N LEU A 125 -3.22 -10.18 14.57
CA LEU A 125 -4.57 -10.58 14.98
C LEU A 125 -4.77 -12.10 14.83
N ALA A 126 -4.26 -12.70 13.76
CA ALA A 126 -4.30 -14.15 13.56
C ALA A 126 -3.54 -14.89 14.67
N PHE A 127 -2.34 -14.42 15.03
CA PHE A 127 -1.58 -14.95 16.14
C PHE A 127 -2.32 -14.77 17.49
N LEU A 128 -2.93 -13.61 17.72
CA LEU A 128 -3.75 -13.37 18.90
C LEU A 128 -4.95 -14.33 18.98
N PHE A 129 -5.62 -14.61 17.86
CA PHE A 129 -6.66 -15.64 17.82
C PHE A 129 -6.09 -17.04 18.12
N LEU A 130 -4.91 -17.39 17.59
CA LEU A 130 -4.28 -18.67 17.90
C LEU A 130 -4.08 -18.88 19.40
N VAL A 131 -3.70 -17.84 20.15
CA VAL A 131 -3.43 -17.95 21.60
C VAL A 131 -4.67 -17.75 22.49
N THR A 132 -5.68 -17.01 22.03
CA THR A 132 -6.90 -16.69 22.80
C THR A 132 -7.99 -17.76 22.72
N ASP A 133 -8.98 -17.67 23.61
CA ASP A 133 -10.13 -18.57 23.74
C ASP A 133 -11.39 -18.01 23.04
N ALA A 134 -11.26 -17.48 21.82
CA ALA A 134 -12.41 -16.88 21.09
C ALA A 134 -13.47 -17.89 20.61
N HIS A 135 -13.22 -19.19 20.79
CA HIS A 135 -14.14 -20.29 20.45
C HIS A 135 -15.07 -20.67 21.61
N ARG A 136 -15.03 -20.00 22.77
CA ARG A 136 -15.92 -20.33 23.90
C ARG A 136 -17.36 -19.85 23.72
N TYR A 137 -17.65 -19.05 22.70
CA TYR A 137 -18.99 -18.60 22.36
C TYR A 137 -19.23 -18.61 20.84
N ALA A 138 -20.47 -18.86 20.43
CA ALA A 138 -20.92 -18.87 19.03
C ALA A 138 -20.01 -19.69 18.09
N SER A 139 -19.60 -20.89 18.50
CA SER A 139 -18.66 -21.75 17.79
C SER A 139 -19.19 -23.16 17.57
N ILE A 140 -18.77 -23.80 16.47
CA ILE A 140 -19.05 -25.22 16.24
C ILE A 140 -18.36 -26.10 17.29
N ASP A 141 -17.15 -25.75 17.72
CA ASP A 141 -16.43 -26.45 18.81
C ASP A 141 -17.26 -26.51 20.10
N GLY A 142 -17.97 -25.44 20.45
CA GLY A 142 -18.89 -25.41 21.59
C GLY A 142 -20.16 -26.24 21.37
N LEU A 143 -20.64 -26.35 20.13
CA LEU A 143 -21.78 -27.23 19.81
C LEU A 143 -21.40 -28.71 19.95
N LEU A 144 -20.22 -29.09 19.42
CA LEU A 144 -19.68 -30.45 19.48
C LEU A 144 -19.22 -30.83 20.88
N ARG A 145 -18.63 -29.89 21.64
CA ARG A 145 -18.14 -30.10 23.01
C ARG A 145 -18.80 -29.13 23.98
N LYS A 146 -19.86 -29.60 24.65
CA LYS A 146 -20.68 -28.81 25.60
C LYS A 146 -19.93 -28.19 26.77
N SER A 147 -18.75 -28.71 27.13
CA SER A 147 -17.87 -28.13 28.16
C SER A 147 -17.19 -26.83 27.71
N LEU A 148 -17.08 -26.56 26.40
CA LEU A 148 -16.56 -25.30 25.88
C LEU A 148 -17.67 -24.25 25.73
N GLN A 149 -18.92 -24.70 25.54
CA GLN A 149 -20.05 -23.86 25.17
C GLN A 149 -20.37 -22.82 26.25
N ASN A 150 -20.32 -21.55 25.84
CA ASN A 150 -20.72 -20.40 26.65
C ASN A 150 -19.99 -20.38 28.01
N THR A 151 -18.65 -20.54 27.99
CA THR A 151 -17.79 -20.45 29.17
C THR A 151 -17.12 -19.08 29.25
N HIS A 152 -16.80 -18.63 30.46
CA HIS A 152 -16.01 -17.41 30.65
C HIS A 152 -14.61 -17.53 30.02
N VAL A 153 -14.02 -16.39 29.67
CA VAL A 153 -12.62 -16.26 29.26
C VAL A 153 -11.87 -15.32 30.19
N PRO A 154 -10.57 -15.53 30.43
CA PRO A 154 -9.79 -14.65 31.28
C PRO A 154 -9.53 -13.30 30.60
N GLN A 155 -9.55 -12.23 31.39
CA GLN A 155 -9.43 -10.81 30.98
C GLN A 155 -8.27 -10.53 30.01
N TRP A 156 -7.13 -11.23 30.12
CA TRP A 156 -5.98 -11.03 29.23
C TRP A 156 -6.33 -11.25 27.75
N ASN A 157 -7.35 -12.06 27.43
CA ASN A 157 -7.84 -12.24 26.06
C ASN A 157 -8.30 -10.91 25.46
N TYR A 158 -9.03 -10.11 26.23
CA TYR A 158 -9.48 -8.78 25.82
C TYR A 158 -8.34 -7.77 25.84
N VAL A 159 -7.44 -7.85 26.83
CA VAL A 159 -6.30 -6.93 26.94
C VAL A 159 -5.43 -6.99 25.69
N LEU A 160 -5.08 -8.19 25.20
CA LEU A 160 -4.23 -8.33 24.01
C LEU A 160 -4.83 -7.65 22.77
N PHE A 161 -6.10 -7.93 22.45
CA PHE A 161 -6.76 -7.32 21.29
C PHE A 161 -6.97 -5.82 21.46
N ARG A 162 -7.45 -5.37 22.63
CA ARG A 162 -7.66 -3.94 22.90
C ARG A 162 -6.34 -3.18 22.83
N PHE A 163 -5.28 -3.74 23.41
CA PHE A 163 -3.95 -3.16 23.35
C PHE A 163 -3.44 -3.07 21.92
N GLN A 164 -3.51 -4.14 21.14
CA GLN A 164 -3.04 -4.12 19.75
C GLN A 164 -3.77 -3.07 18.90
N ILE A 165 -5.11 -3.01 18.97
CA ILE A 165 -5.90 -2.04 18.21
C ILE A 165 -5.66 -0.62 18.70
N PHE A 166 -5.58 -0.42 20.02
CA PHE A 166 -5.22 0.87 20.62
C PHE A 166 -3.86 1.35 20.11
N LEU A 167 -2.87 0.47 20.10
CA LEU A 167 -1.50 0.76 19.73
C LEU A 167 -1.39 1.23 18.28
N VAL A 168 -2.13 0.60 17.36
CA VAL A 168 -2.16 1.00 15.95
C VAL A 168 -2.64 2.44 15.80
N TYR A 169 -3.74 2.83 16.45
CA TYR A 169 -4.20 4.22 16.43
C TYR A 169 -3.19 5.16 17.08
N PHE A 170 -2.74 4.81 18.28
CA PHE A 170 -1.84 5.66 19.05
C PHE A 170 -0.51 5.92 18.31
N TYR A 171 0.12 4.90 17.73
CA TYR A 171 1.33 5.10 16.93
C TYR A 171 1.05 5.79 15.60
N ALA A 172 -0.08 5.55 14.95
CA ALA A 172 -0.46 6.33 13.77
C ALA A 172 -0.55 7.83 14.08
N GLY A 173 -1.05 8.19 15.26
CA GLY A 173 -1.12 9.56 15.75
C GLY A 173 0.26 10.10 16.15
N LEU A 174 1.05 9.31 16.87
CA LEU A 174 2.40 9.70 17.28
C LEU A 174 3.32 9.94 16.07
N LYS A 175 3.21 9.15 15.01
CA LYS A 175 3.98 9.37 13.77
C LYS A 175 3.50 10.59 12.98
N LYS A 176 2.27 11.05 13.22
CA LYS A 176 1.70 12.28 12.65
C LYS A 176 2.07 13.54 13.41
N THR A 177 2.87 13.45 14.49
CA THR A 177 3.50 14.63 15.09
C THR A 177 4.64 15.19 14.23
N ASP A 178 5.03 14.47 13.17
CA ASP A 178 6.00 14.95 12.19
C ASP A 178 5.58 16.31 11.58
N LEU A 179 6.57 17.19 11.41
CA LEU A 179 6.32 18.55 10.92
C LEU A 179 5.76 18.57 9.50
N ASP A 180 6.09 17.59 8.65
CA ASP A 180 5.50 17.53 7.31
C ASP A 180 4.01 17.22 7.35
N TRP A 181 3.58 16.39 8.32
CA TRP A 181 2.17 16.10 8.51
C TRP A 181 1.45 17.32 9.07
N LEU A 182 1.91 17.86 10.21
CA LEU A 182 1.24 18.98 10.87
C LEU A 182 1.19 20.25 10.00
N SER A 183 2.13 20.43 9.08
CA SER A 183 2.17 21.56 8.15
C SER A 183 1.40 21.32 6.84
N GLY A 184 0.80 20.14 6.64
CA GLY A 184 -0.03 19.85 5.47
C GLY A 184 0.72 19.39 4.21
N TYR A 185 1.97 18.93 4.32
CA TYR A 185 2.81 18.54 3.18
C TYR A 185 2.81 17.05 2.85
N SER A 186 2.39 16.19 3.79
CA SER A 186 2.35 14.74 3.57
C SER A 186 1.31 14.33 2.52
N MET A 187 0.11 14.92 2.54
CA MET A 187 -1.02 14.56 1.66
C MET A 187 -1.70 15.78 1.06
N GLY A 188 -1.10 16.37 0.03
CA GLY A 188 -1.66 17.53 -0.67
C GLY A 188 -2.80 17.17 -1.63
N ARG A 189 -3.79 18.08 -1.76
CA ARG A 189 -4.93 18.02 -2.69
C ARG A 189 -5.97 16.94 -2.40
N LEU A 190 -5.91 16.31 -1.23
CA LEU A 190 -6.83 15.24 -0.88
C LEU A 190 -8.26 15.76 -0.69
N SER A 191 -8.43 17.01 -0.23
CA SER A 191 -9.71 17.73 -0.13
C SER A 191 -10.44 17.92 -1.46
N ARG A 192 -9.79 17.66 -2.60
CA ARG A 192 -10.42 17.65 -3.93
C ARG A 192 -11.30 16.44 -4.19
N HIS A 193 -11.21 15.41 -3.36
CA HIS A 193 -12.09 14.25 -3.45
C HIS A 193 -13.53 14.63 -3.09
N TRP A 194 -14.51 14.01 -3.75
CA TRP A 194 -15.94 14.33 -3.61
C TRP A 194 -16.48 14.15 -2.18
N VAL A 195 -15.83 13.29 -1.39
CA VAL A 195 -16.17 13.05 0.03
C VAL A 195 -16.16 14.34 0.86
N PHE A 196 -15.36 15.33 0.45
CA PHE A 196 -15.27 16.63 1.10
C PHE A 196 -16.19 17.70 0.48
N ASP A 197 -16.94 17.40 -0.58
CA ASP A 197 -17.82 18.36 -1.26
C ASP A 197 -18.76 19.09 -0.29
N PRO A 198 -19.39 18.43 0.72
CA PRO A 198 -20.24 19.13 1.68
C PRO A 198 -19.49 20.19 2.52
N MET A 199 -18.19 19.99 2.77
CA MET A 199 -17.36 20.89 3.57
C MET A 199 -16.86 22.10 2.77
N ARG A 200 -16.89 22.02 1.43
CA ARG A 200 -16.49 23.13 0.54
C ARG A 200 -17.38 24.36 0.66
N LEU A 201 -18.60 24.20 1.16
CA LEU A 201 -19.50 25.31 1.45
C LEU A 201 -18.95 26.24 2.55
N PHE A 202 -18.08 25.73 3.42
CA PHE A 202 -17.61 26.44 4.62
C PHE A 202 -16.09 26.68 4.62
N MET A 203 -15.32 25.97 3.78
CA MET A 203 -13.87 25.93 3.88
C MET A 203 -13.19 25.84 2.50
N SER A 204 -12.07 26.53 2.32
CA SER A 204 -11.25 26.42 1.12
C SER A 204 -10.49 25.08 1.05
N GLU A 205 -10.11 24.62 -0.14
CA GLU A 205 -9.33 23.38 -0.33
C GLU A 205 -8.07 23.36 0.56
N ALA A 206 -7.33 24.47 0.61
CA ALA A 206 -6.10 24.55 1.39
C ALA A 206 -6.35 24.45 2.90
N MET A 207 -7.44 25.07 3.38
CA MET A 207 -7.81 24.99 4.79
C MET A 207 -8.35 23.60 5.15
N MET A 208 -9.09 22.94 4.25
CA MET A 208 -9.56 21.56 4.47
C MET A 208 -8.39 20.57 4.50
N ASP A 209 -7.44 20.70 3.56
CA ASP A 209 -6.24 19.88 3.56
C ASP A 209 -5.51 20.05 4.91
N LEU A 210 -5.28 21.27 5.38
CA LEU A 210 -4.57 21.47 6.64
C LEU A 210 -5.38 21.00 7.87
N VAL A 211 -6.58 21.53 8.05
CA VAL A 211 -7.34 21.37 9.31
C VAL A 211 -8.05 20.03 9.38
N VAL A 212 -8.75 19.61 8.33
CA VAL A 212 -9.57 18.38 8.37
C VAL A 212 -8.69 17.16 8.15
N VAL A 213 -7.90 17.17 7.08
CA VAL A 213 -7.08 16.00 6.70
C VAL A 213 -5.90 15.82 7.64
N HIS A 214 -5.08 16.85 7.83
CA HIS A 214 -3.85 16.70 8.60
C HIS A 214 -4.09 16.86 10.11
N ILE A 215 -4.56 18.02 10.58
CA ILE A 215 -4.76 18.24 12.02
C ILE A 215 -5.86 17.32 12.56
N GLY A 216 -7.00 17.20 11.87
CA GLY A 216 -8.09 16.30 12.24
C GLY A 216 -7.66 14.83 12.21
N GLY A 217 -6.94 14.39 11.18
CA GLY A 217 -6.39 13.04 11.11
C GLY A 217 -5.40 12.73 12.24
N PHE A 218 -4.52 13.68 12.58
CA PHE A 218 -3.61 13.57 13.72
C PHE A 218 -4.36 13.43 15.05
N LEU A 219 -5.26 14.37 15.33
CA LEU A 219 -6.02 14.41 16.58
C LEU A 219 -6.91 13.17 16.74
N LEU A 220 -7.51 12.71 15.64
CA LEU A 220 -8.29 11.48 15.67
C LEU A 220 -7.41 10.28 15.98
N ASP A 221 -6.31 10.07 15.25
CA ASP A 221 -5.47 8.89 15.46
C ASP A 221 -4.88 8.84 16.88
N ILE A 222 -4.37 9.97 17.41
CA ILE A 222 -3.78 10.00 18.75
C ILE A 222 -4.83 9.79 19.86
N SER A 223 -6.09 10.20 19.64
CA SER A 223 -7.16 10.11 20.64
C SER A 223 -8.07 8.90 20.49
N ALA A 224 -8.15 8.28 19.31
CA ALA A 224 -9.11 7.21 18.99
C ALA A 224 -9.05 6.03 19.97
N GLY A 225 -7.85 5.58 20.30
CA GLY A 225 -7.65 4.52 21.29
C GLY A 225 -8.25 4.87 22.65
N PHE A 226 -8.02 6.08 23.15
CA PHE A 226 -8.57 6.56 24.42
C PHE A 226 -10.09 6.73 24.36
N LEU A 227 -10.60 7.33 23.28
CA LEU A 227 -12.03 7.54 23.07
C LEU A 227 -12.79 6.21 23.12
N LEU A 228 -12.28 5.16 22.45
CA LEU A 228 -12.89 3.84 22.42
C LEU A 228 -12.76 3.08 23.76
N PHE A 229 -11.65 3.27 24.47
CA PHE A 229 -11.36 2.56 25.71
C PHE A 229 -12.32 2.90 26.84
N PHE A 230 -12.56 4.19 27.10
CA PHE A 230 -13.42 4.62 28.21
C PHE A 230 -14.92 4.54 27.87
N ASP A 231 -15.72 4.00 28.79
CA ASP A 231 -17.16 3.78 28.58
C ASP A 231 -17.91 5.07 28.20
N LYS A 232 -17.60 6.19 28.85
CA LYS A 232 -18.27 7.48 28.65
C LYS A 232 -17.99 8.12 27.29
N THR A 233 -16.80 7.90 26.73
CA THR A 233 -16.36 8.49 25.46
C THR A 233 -16.51 7.55 24.27
N ARG A 234 -16.80 6.26 24.51
CA ARG A 234 -16.80 5.23 23.47
C ARG A 234 -17.71 5.54 22.29
N TRP A 235 -18.90 6.09 22.55
CA TRP A 235 -19.83 6.45 21.48
C TRP A 235 -19.28 7.56 20.57
N ILE A 236 -18.53 8.52 21.12
CA ILE A 236 -17.81 9.56 20.37
C ILE A 236 -16.76 8.88 19.49
N GLY A 237 -15.98 7.96 20.07
CA GLY A 237 -14.99 7.16 19.35
C GLY A 237 -15.61 6.38 18.18
N PHE A 238 -16.78 5.75 18.40
CA PHE A 238 -17.51 5.05 17.33
C PHE A 238 -17.89 5.96 16.18
N ILE A 239 -18.42 7.15 16.45
CA ILE A 239 -18.82 8.10 15.40
C ILE A 239 -17.60 8.52 14.58
N PHE A 240 -16.56 9.05 15.22
CA PHE A 240 -15.41 9.59 14.49
C PHE A 240 -14.58 8.53 13.79
N CYS A 241 -14.28 7.40 14.45
CA CYS A 241 -13.52 6.32 13.83
C CYS A 241 -14.32 5.69 12.68
N SER A 242 -15.63 5.53 12.81
CA SER A 242 -16.43 4.98 11.72
C SER A 242 -16.44 5.90 10.51
N SER A 243 -16.69 7.20 10.72
CA SER A 243 -16.61 8.20 9.65
C SER A 243 -15.24 8.19 8.96
N PHE A 244 -14.15 8.16 9.73
CA PHE A 244 -12.79 8.11 9.18
C PHE A 244 -12.55 6.86 8.33
N HIS A 245 -12.94 5.68 8.80
CA HIS A 245 -12.75 4.44 8.02
C HIS A 245 -13.65 4.39 6.79
N PHE A 246 -14.89 4.88 6.86
CA PHE A 246 -15.73 4.99 5.66
C PHE A 246 -15.15 5.97 4.64
N MET A 247 -14.64 7.13 5.07
CA MET A 247 -13.96 8.08 4.18
C MET A 247 -12.73 7.43 3.53
N ASN A 248 -11.89 6.76 4.32
CA ASN A 248 -10.72 6.05 3.81
C ASN A 248 -11.08 4.95 2.81
N SER A 249 -12.19 4.24 3.03
CA SER A 249 -12.63 3.20 2.09
C SER A 249 -13.10 3.75 0.75
N GLN A 250 -13.48 5.04 0.68
CA GLN A 250 -13.84 5.70 -0.57
C GLN A 250 -12.65 6.37 -1.25
N MET A 251 -11.74 6.95 -0.45
CA MET A 251 -10.63 7.77 -0.95
C MET A 251 -9.40 6.95 -1.32
N PHE A 252 -9.16 5.86 -0.62
CA PHE A 252 -7.93 5.09 -0.74
C PHE A 252 -8.22 3.63 -1.13
N ASN A 253 -7.43 3.11 -2.06
CA ASN A 253 -7.41 1.69 -2.40
C ASN A 253 -6.49 0.91 -1.44
N ILE A 254 -6.79 0.93 -0.14
CA ILE A 254 -6.02 0.28 0.93
C ILE A 254 -6.58 -1.09 1.33
N GLY A 255 -7.36 -1.69 0.42
CA GLY A 255 -7.93 -3.03 0.56
C GLY A 255 -8.86 -3.15 1.76
N MET A 256 -8.75 -4.28 2.46
CA MET A 256 -9.65 -4.66 3.55
C MET A 256 -9.37 -3.89 4.86
N PHE A 257 -8.46 -2.91 4.90
CA PHE A 257 -8.12 -2.26 6.18
C PHE A 257 -9.30 -1.51 6.85
N PRO A 258 -10.05 -0.64 6.15
CA PRO A 258 -11.06 0.17 6.82
C PRO A 258 -12.17 -0.67 7.43
N TYR A 259 -12.63 -1.74 6.75
CA TYR A 259 -13.67 -2.58 7.30
C TYR A 259 -13.16 -3.52 8.42
N ALA A 260 -11.86 -3.86 8.44
CA ALA A 260 -11.27 -4.60 9.55
C ALA A 260 -11.19 -3.72 10.80
N MET A 261 -10.85 -2.44 10.65
CA MET A 261 -10.86 -1.50 11.77
C MET A 261 -12.29 -1.25 12.28
N LEU A 262 -13.27 -1.05 11.38
CA LEU A 262 -14.69 -0.96 11.77
C LEU A 262 -15.15 -2.18 12.58
N ALA A 263 -14.80 -3.40 12.14
CA ALA A 263 -15.18 -4.63 12.83
C ALA A 263 -14.47 -4.79 14.19
N THR A 264 -13.21 -4.41 14.29
CA THR A 264 -12.42 -4.60 15.52
C THR A 264 -12.73 -3.57 16.59
N MET A 265 -13.26 -2.38 16.26
CA MET A 265 -13.68 -1.37 17.25
C MET A 265 -14.66 -1.91 18.30
N PHE A 266 -15.48 -2.90 17.96
CA PHE A 266 -16.41 -3.54 18.90
C PHE A 266 -15.74 -4.30 20.04
N ILE A 267 -14.44 -4.63 19.94
CA ILE A 267 -13.69 -5.27 21.04
C ILE A 267 -13.65 -4.40 22.32
N PHE A 268 -13.81 -3.08 22.15
CA PHE A 268 -13.85 -2.13 23.25
C PHE A 268 -15.20 -2.09 23.99
N CYS A 269 -16.28 -2.63 23.41
CA CYS A 269 -17.58 -2.73 24.06
C CYS A 269 -17.54 -3.62 25.31
N HIS A 270 -18.60 -3.55 26.13
CA HIS A 270 -18.77 -4.47 27.26
C HIS A 270 -18.80 -5.92 26.76
N SER A 271 -18.16 -6.83 27.50
CA SER A 271 -17.89 -8.20 27.03
C SER A 271 -19.14 -8.99 26.66
N ASN A 272 -20.30 -8.65 27.24
CA ASN A 272 -21.61 -9.27 27.01
C ASN A 272 -22.48 -8.54 25.96
N SER A 273 -22.01 -7.44 25.37
CA SER A 273 -22.84 -6.61 24.47
C SER A 273 -23.33 -7.38 23.24
N PHE A 274 -22.51 -8.26 22.65
CA PHE A 274 -22.93 -9.06 21.50
C PHE A 274 -24.04 -10.05 21.86
N LYS A 275 -23.88 -10.79 22.97
CA LYS A 275 -24.92 -11.67 23.52
C LYS A 275 -26.23 -10.91 23.80
N THR A 276 -26.11 -9.72 24.39
CA THR A 276 -27.27 -8.88 24.72
C THR A 276 -27.98 -8.37 23.47
N PHE A 277 -27.23 -7.97 22.44
CA PHE A 277 -27.80 -7.52 21.17
C PHE A 277 -28.55 -8.65 20.45
N VAL A 278 -27.92 -9.83 20.35
CA VAL A 278 -28.54 -11.02 19.75
C VAL A 278 -29.83 -11.41 20.47
N GLY A 279 -29.84 -11.34 21.81
CA GLY A 279 -31.03 -11.67 22.62
C GLY A 279 -32.23 -10.76 22.39
N LYS A 280 -32.05 -9.59 21.76
CA LYS A 280 -33.14 -8.67 21.38
C LYS A 280 -33.71 -8.96 19.99
N LEU A 281 -33.07 -9.83 19.19
CA LEU A 281 -33.53 -10.13 17.83
C LEU A 281 -34.69 -11.14 17.88
N PRO A 282 -35.78 -10.91 17.11
CA PRO A 282 -37.00 -11.73 17.17
C PRO A 282 -36.83 -13.17 16.67
N CYS A 283 -35.74 -13.46 15.93
CA CYS A 283 -35.46 -14.78 15.37
C CYS A 283 -34.29 -15.42 16.13
N GLY A 284 -34.58 -16.32 17.06
CA GLY A 284 -33.58 -17.04 17.84
C GLY A 284 -32.67 -17.89 16.96
N PHE A 285 -31.43 -17.47 16.76
CA PHE A 285 -30.38 -18.35 16.24
C PHE A 285 -30.12 -19.45 17.28
N ASN A 286 -30.59 -20.67 17.04
CA ASN A 286 -30.43 -21.84 17.93
C ASN A 286 -28.97 -22.14 18.36
N MET A 287 -27.98 -21.59 17.66
CA MET A 287 -26.55 -21.71 17.98
C MET A 287 -26.08 -20.75 19.09
N LEU A 288 -26.83 -19.69 19.38
CA LEU A 288 -26.45 -18.63 20.32
C LEU A 288 -27.12 -18.87 21.68
N SER A 289 -26.36 -19.44 22.60
CA SER A 289 -26.84 -19.63 23.97
C SER A 289 -26.99 -18.28 24.66
N LEU A 290 -28.21 -17.97 25.10
CA LEU A 290 -28.54 -16.78 25.89
C LEU A 290 -28.37 -17.00 27.40
N SER A 291 -27.98 -18.20 27.82
CA SER A 291 -27.80 -18.52 29.24
C SER A 291 -26.58 -17.78 29.84
N PRO A 292 -26.53 -17.65 31.18
CA PRO A 292 -25.33 -17.17 31.86
C PRO A 292 -24.10 -18.01 31.50
N ALA A 293 -22.94 -17.35 31.42
CA ALA A 293 -21.71 -18.04 31.08
C ALA A 293 -21.25 -18.97 32.22
N LYS A 294 -20.83 -20.18 31.85
CA LYS A 294 -20.35 -21.21 32.77
C LYS A 294 -18.95 -20.89 33.30
N LEU A 295 -18.59 -21.47 34.45
CA LEU A 295 -17.25 -21.32 35.02
C LEU A 295 -16.18 -21.95 34.12
N ASN A 296 -14.99 -21.36 34.12
CA ASN A 296 -13.82 -21.85 33.38
C ASN A 296 -12.61 -21.93 34.31
N SER A 297 -11.89 -23.05 34.28
CA SER A 297 -10.69 -23.28 35.11
C SER A 297 -9.51 -22.37 34.75
N ASN A 298 -9.50 -21.77 33.57
CA ASN A 298 -8.51 -20.77 33.16
C ASN A 298 -8.77 -19.37 33.76
N CYS A 299 -9.84 -19.20 34.54
CA CYS A 299 -10.20 -17.94 35.20
C CYS A 299 -9.97 -18.02 36.71
N ILE A 300 -9.65 -16.87 37.31
CA ILE A 300 -9.54 -16.70 38.76
C ILE A 300 -10.81 -16.03 39.28
N TYR A 301 -11.49 -16.74 40.18
CA TYR A 301 -12.67 -16.25 40.89
C TYR A 301 -12.22 -15.95 42.32
N GLU A 302 -12.23 -14.66 42.72
CA GLU A 302 -11.58 -14.17 43.96
C GLU A 302 -11.94 -14.94 45.24
N LYS A 303 -13.13 -15.56 45.29
CA LYS A 303 -13.62 -16.32 46.45
C LYS A 303 -13.58 -17.84 46.27
N ILE A 304 -13.22 -18.35 45.08
CA ILE A 304 -13.37 -19.76 44.71
C ILE A 304 -12.03 -20.39 44.30
N SER A 305 -11.17 -19.67 43.58
CA SER A 305 -9.94 -20.23 43.03
C SER A 305 -8.69 -19.40 43.36
N LYS A 306 -7.58 -20.10 43.61
CA LYS A 306 -6.24 -19.50 43.76
C LYS A 306 -5.50 -19.51 42.42
N PRO A 307 -4.58 -18.55 42.17
CA PRO A 307 -3.76 -18.55 40.97
C PRO A 307 -2.91 -19.82 40.86
N SER A 308 -3.02 -20.53 39.75
CA SER A 308 -2.12 -21.65 39.38
C SER A 308 -0.96 -21.18 38.50
N TRP A 309 0.08 -22.01 38.33
CA TRP A 309 1.25 -21.68 37.49
C TRP A 309 0.89 -21.24 36.06
N LYS A 310 -0.19 -21.82 35.47
CA LYS A 310 -0.68 -21.45 34.13
C LYS A 310 -1.11 -19.98 34.05
N HIS A 311 -1.67 -19.44 35.13
CA HIS A 311 -2.08 -18.04 35.21
C HIS A 311 -0.87 -17.11 35.26
N TYR A 312 0.17 -17.50 36.00
CA TYR A 312 1.44 -16.76 36.02
C TYR A 312 2.10 -16.74 34.64
N VAL A 313 2.15 -17.89 33.95
CA VAL A 313 2.70 -17.96 32.58
C VAL A 313 1.89 -17.12 31.61
N ALA A 314 0.55 -17.17 31.66
CA ALA A 314 -0.29 -16.33 30.81
C ALA A 314 -0.04 -14.82 31.06
N ALA A 315 0.14 -14.41 32.32
CA ALA A 315 0.46 -13.03 32.67
C ALA A 315 1.84 -12.61 32.14
N VAL A 316 2.87 -13.46 32.30
CA VAL A 316 4.21 -13.20 31.75
C VAL A 316 4.17 -13.07 30.23
N LEU A 317 3.53 -14.01 29.53
CA LEU A 317 3.40 -13.96 28.07
C LEU A 317 2.62 -12.72 27.61
N THR A 318 1.59 -12.30 28.35
CA THR A 318 0.85 -11.07 28.06
C THR A 318 1.75 -9.84 28.18
N ILE A 319 2.56 -9.75 29.23
CA ILE A 319 3.51 -8.65 29.44
C ILE A 319 4.59 -8.66 28.36
N LEU A 320 5.12 -9.84 28.01
CA LEU A 320 6.11 -10.00 26.95
C LEU A 320 5.56 -9.52 25.61
N TYR A 321 4.35 -9.92 25.24
CA TYR A 321 3.70 -9.44 24.01
C TYR A 321 3.52 -7.92 24.01
N ILE A 322 3.03 -7.33 25.11
CA ILE A 322 2.85 -5.87 25.23
C ILE A 322 4.21 -5.16 25.08
N THR A 323 5.24 -5.65 25.77
CA THR A 323 6.59 -5.07 25.74
C THR A 323 7.19 -5.17 24.34
N GLU A 324 7.06 -6.34 23.71
CA GLU A 324 7.47 -6.57 22.33
C GLU A 324 6.80 -5.56 21.39
N GLN A 325 5.47 -5.45 21.43
CA GLN A 325 4.75 -4.54 20.51
C GLN A 325 5.02 -3.05 20.77
N LEU A 326 5.39 -2.66 22.00
CA LEU A 326 5.89 -1.30 22.27
C LEU A 326 7.29 -1.08 21.69
N PHE A 327 8.14 -2.09 21.75
CA PHE A 327 9.53 -2.02 21.33
C PHE A 327 9.70 -2.08 19.81
N LEU A 328 9.01 -3.03 19.17
CA LEU A 328 9.22 -3.41 17.78
C LEU A 328 9.11 -2.23 16.79
N PRO A 329 8.10 -1.35 16.84
CA PRO A 329 8.00 -0.20 15.92
C PRO A 329 9.18 0.79 16.00
N TYR A 330 9.94 0.76 17.10
CA TYR A 330 11.12 1.60 17.35
C TYR A 330 12.45 0.84 17.28
N SER A 331 12.44 -0.41 16.83
CA SER A 331 13.64 -1.27 16.74
C SER A 331 14.64 -0.86 15.65
N HIS A 332 14.40 0.23 14.92
CA HIS A 332 15.25 0.73 13.83
C HIS A 332 16.66 1.16 14.27
N SER A 333 16.88 1.37 15.58
CA SER A 333 18.21 1.53 16.16
C SER A 333 19.05 0.24 16.12
N ILE A 334 18.40 -0.93 16.12
CA ILE A 334 19.02 -2.24 15.96
C ILE A 334 19.01 -2.64 14.48
N THR A 335 17.88 -2.50 13.81
CA THR A 335 17.71 -2.94 12.41
C THR A 335 18.16 -1.87 11.41
N LYS A 336 19.37 -1.32 11.59
CA LYS A 336 19.89 -0.18 10.82
C LYS A 336 20.01 -0.43 9.31
N GLY A 337 20.11 -1.70 8.90
CA GLY A 337 20.23 -2.08 7.48
C GLY A 337 19.02 -1.73 6.62
N TYR A 338 17.86 -1.51 7.25
CA TYR A 338 16.64 -1.12 6.56
C TYR A 338 16.43 0.39 6.49
N ASN A 339 17.23 1.16 7.24
CA ASN A 339 17.06 2.60 7.37
C ASN A 339 17.50 3.29 6.06
N GLY A 340 16.66 4.21 5.60
CA GLY A 340 16.98 5.10 4.48
C GLY A 340 16.37 6.47 4.73
N TRP A 341 15.58 6.99 3.79
CA TRP A 341 14.81 8.22 4.05
C TRP A 341 13.69 8.03 5.08
N THR A 342 13.28 6.78 5.28
CA THR A 342 12.39 6.35 6.35
C THR A 342 13.12 5.33 7.21
N GLU A 343 12.97 5.42 8.52
CA GLU A 343 13.63 4.55 9.48
C GLU A 343 12.91 3.19 9.61
N GLY A 344 13.67 2.10 9.65
CA GLY A 344 13.17 0.75 9.86
C GLY A 344 12.57 0.05 8.63
N PRO A 345 12.19 -1.22 8.78
CA PRO A 345 11.59 -2.00 7.70
C PRO A 345 10.21 -1.45 7.32
N TYR A 346 9.95 -1.32 6.03
CA TYR A 346 8.68 -0.83 5.50
C TYR A 346 7.49 -1.63 6.05
N GLY A 347 6.42 -0.94 6.46
CA GLY A 347 5.14 -1.58 6.80
C GLY A 347 5.08 -2.23 8.18
N TYR A 348 6.02 -1.90 9.07
CA TYR A 348 6.14 -2.47 10.41
C TYR A 348 6.04 -1.44 11.54
N SER A 349 6.45 -0.21 11.26
CA SER A 349 6.56 0.91 12.21
C SER A 349 5.26 1.71 12.42
N TRP A 350 4.14 1.26 11.83
CA TRP A 350 2.85 1.96 11.84
C TRP A 350 2.86 3.36 11.20
N ASP A 351 3.83 3.63 10.31
CA ASP A 351 3.95 4.87 9.55
C ASP A 351 2.88 4.94 8.44
N MET A 352 1.62 5.11 8.84
CA MET A 352 0.49 5.10 7.92
C MET A 352 0.29 6.47 7.27
N MET A 353 0.60 6.55 5.98
CA MET A 353 0.35 7.69 5.09
C MET A 353 1.17 8.97 5.40
N VAL A 354 2.22 8.87 6.22
CA VAL A 354 3.07 10.02 6.60
C VAL A 354 3.99 10.49 5.47
N HIS A 355 4.39 9.56 4.59
CA HIS A 355 5.37 9.81 3.53
C HIS A 355 4.74 9.62 2.14
N SER A 356 4.83 10.66 1.32
CA SER A 356 4.47 10.64 -0.08
C SER A 356 5.73 10.77 -0.94
N PHE A 357 6.02 9.73 -1.71
CA PHE A 357 7.15 9.67 -2.64
C PHE A 357 6.70 9.90 -4.07
N GLN A 358 7.44 10.73 -4.80
CA GLN A 358 7.31 10.91 -6.25
C GLN A 358 8.63 10.50 -6.89
N ASN A 359 8.61 9.47 -7.74
CA ASN A 359 9.75 9.14 -8.58
C ASN A 359 9.78 10.13 -9.74
N GLN A 360 10.98 10.60 -10.12
CA GLN A 360 11.15 11.42 -11.32
C GLN A 360 12.02 10.69 -12.35
N HIS A 361 13.16 10.16 -11.89
CA HIS A 361 14.15 9.55 -12.76
C HIS A 361 14.78 8.35 -12.05
N ILE A 362 14.89 7.23 -12.77
CA ILE A 362 15.63 6.06 -12.33
C ILE A 362 16.50 5.61 -13.50
N LYS A 363 17.81 5.59 -13.30
CA LYS A 363 18.77 5.04 -14.27
C LYS A 363 19.43 3.82 -13.64
N ILE A 364 19.41 2.72 -14.38
CA ILE A 364 20.11 1.49 -14.00
C ILE A 364 21.14 1.23 -15.10
N SER A 365 22.41 1.22 -14.72
CA SER A 365 23.49 0.81 -15.61
C SER A 365 24.24 -0.39 -15.05
N TYR A 366 24.84 -1.14 -15.95
CA TYR A 366 25.76 -2.21 -15.60
C TYR A 366 27.09 -2.01 -16.32
N LYS A 367 28.17 -2.48 -15.71
CA LYS A 367 29.47 -2.62 -16.37
C LYS A 367 29.83 -4.10 -16.42
N ASP A 368 30.18 -4.59 -17.59
CA ASP A 368 30.77 -5.92 -17.74
C ASP A 368 32.23 -5.95 -17.25
N LYS A 369 32.88 -7.11 -17.36
CA LYS A 369 34.27 -7.31 -16.95
C LYS A 369 35.24 -6.46 -17.78
N GLU A 370 34.91 -6.22 -19.04
CA GLU A 370 35.64 -5.40 -20.00
C GLU A 370 35.44 -3.89 -19.75
N GLY A 371 34.52 -3.53 -18.86
CA GLY A 371 34.19 -2.15 -18.50
C GLY A 371 33.19 -1.48 -19.44
N LYS A 372 32.60 -2.22 -20.39
CA LYS A 372 31.55 -1.73 -21.27
C LYS A 372 30.29 -1.47 -20.47
N GLU A 373 29.73 -0.27 -20.64
CA GLU A 373 28.50 0.14 -19.98
C GLU A 373 27.28 -0.26 -20.81
N GLY A 374 26.24 -0.74 -20.13
CA GLY A 374 24.92 -0.95 -20.69
C GLY A 374 23.82 -0.46 -19.76
N PHE A 375 22.59 -0.31 -20.29
CA PHE A 375 21.45 0.22 -19.55
C PHE A 375 20.32 -0.79 -19.42
N ILE A 376 19.62 -0.75 -18.29
CA ILE A 376 18.50 -1.63 -17.99
C ILE A 376 17.27 -0.78 -17.71
N LYS A 377 16.15 -1.14 -18.31
CA LYS A 377 14.87 -0.47 -18.05
C LYS A 377 14.47 -0.61 -16.57
N PRO A 378 14.12 0.49 -15.88
CA PRO A 378 13.56 0.43 -14.53
C PRO A 378 12.29 -0.42 -14.51
N GLY A 379 12.37 -1.62 -13.91
CA GLY A 379 11.28 -2.59 -13.88
C GLY A 379 11.46 -3.82 -14.77
N ALA A 380 12.61 -3.97 -15.43
CA ALA A 380 13.01 -5.25 -16.01
C ALA A 380 12.90 -6.36 -14.95
N PHE A 381 12.36 -7.53 -15.33
CA PHE A 381 12.18 -8.68 -14.45
C PHE A 381 11.28 -8.43 -13.22
N LEU A 382 10.46 -7.36 -13.23
CA LEU A 382 9.44 -7.13 -12.19
C LEU A 382 8.04 -7.46 -12.75
N LYS A 383 7.24 -8.20 -11.98
CA LYS A 383 5.82 -8.46 -12.33
C LYS A 383 4.94 -7.22 -12.17
N SER A 384 5.26 -6.35 -11.21
CA SER A 384 4.51 -5.11 -10.96
C SER A 384 5.39 -3.89 -11.25
N ARG A 385 4.91 -3.01 -12.12
CA ARG A 385 5.52 -1.69 -12.35
C ARG A 385 5.42 -0.76 -11.13
N ARG A 386 4.55 -1.07 -10.15
CA ARG A 386 4.36 -0.34 -8.88
C ARG A 386 5.20 -0.92 -7.74
N SER A 387 6.36 -1.48 -8.02
CA SER A 387 7.22 -2.06 -6.98
C SER A 387 7.93 -0.95 -6.19
N ARG A 388 7.94 -1.11 -4.85
CA ARG A 388 8.51 -0.15 -3.89
C ARG A 388 10.04 -0.24 -3.77
N TRP A 389 10.67 -1.12 -4.55
CA TRP A 389 12.08 -1.45 -4.41
C TRP A 389 12.99 -0.22 -4.36
N SER A 390 12.72 0.79 -5.20
CA SER A 390 13.56 1.98 -5.31
C SER A 390 13.47 2.91 -4.10
N ALA A 391 12.48 2.75 -3.21
CA ALA A 391 12.33 3.56 -2.00
C ALA A 391 12.99 2.93 -0.76
N HIS A 392 13.44 1.68 -0.83
CA HIS A 392 13.96 0.96 0.32
C HIS A 392 15.33 0.34 -0.01
N PRO A 393 16.35 0.58 0.84
CA PRO A 393 17.74 0.22 0.51
C PRO A 393 17.94 -1.30 0.40
N ASP A 394 17.33 -2.06 1.32
CA ASP A 394 17.36 -3.52 1.33
C ASP A 394 16.75 -4.12 0.06
N MET A 395 15.61 -3.58 -0.40
CA MET A 395 14.99 -4.02 -1.64
C MET A 395 15.79 -3.60 -2.87
N THR A 396 16.45 -2.43 -2.83
CA THR A 396 17.30 -1.97 -3.93
C THR A 396 18.49 -2.91 -4.13
N ILE A 397 19.12 -3.36 -3.04
CA ILE A 397 20.20 -4.36 -3.09
C ILE A 397 19.67 -5.70 -3.61
N GLN A 398 18.52 -6.17 -3.11
CA GLN A 398 17.90 -7.41 -3.61
C GLN A 398 17.61 -7.34 -5.11
N TYR A 399 17.20 -6.17 -5.61
CA TYR A 399 17.00 -5.98 -7.05
C TYR A 399 18.33 -6.02 -7.81
N ALA A 400 19.37 -5.32 -7.34
CA ALA A 400 20.70 -5.34 -7.95
C ALA A 400 21.28 -6.76 -8.04
N CYS A 401 21.18 -7.55 -6.96
CA CYS A 401 21.60 -8.96 -6.94
C CYS A 401 20.80 -9.81 -7.93
N CYS A 402 19.49 -9.60 -8.03
CA CYS A 402 18.66 -10.29 -9.02
C CYS A 402 19.05 -9.91 -10.46
N LEU A 403 19.28 -8.63 -10.74
CA LEU A 403 19.75 -8.16 -12.05
C LEU A 403 21.09 -8.80 -12.42
N LYS A 404 22.05 -8.83 -11.49
CA LYS A 404 23.33 -9.53 -11.69
C LYS A 404 23.11 -10.99 -12.09
N TYR A 405 22.24 -11.70 -11.38
CA TYR A 405 21.92 -13.09 -11.72
C TYR A 405 21.28 -13.26 -13.10
N GLN A 406 20.35 -12.38 -13.49
CA GLN A 406 19.73 -12.42 -14.82
C GLN A 406 20.71 -12.10 -15.94
N LEU A 407 21.59 -11.11 -15.75
CA LEU A 407 22.60 -10.74 -16.75
C LEU A 407 23.64 -11.86 -16.94
N VAL A 408 24.05 -12.54 -15.87
CA VAL A 408 24.94 -13.73 -15.96
C VAL A 408 24.28 -14.84 -16.77
N LYS A 409 22.97 -15.08 -16.59
CA LYS A 409 22.22 -16.03 -17.44
C LYS A 409 22.15 -15.61 -18.90
N MET A 410 22.21 -14.31 -19.18
CA MET A 410 22.22 -13.75 -20.54
C MET A 410 23.64 -13.69 -21.13
N GLY A 411 24.65 -14.24 -20.45
CA GLY A 411 26.02 -14.35 -20.94
C GLY A 411 26.93 -13.17 -20.57
N ILE A 412 26.50 -12.25 -19.70
CA ILE A 412 27.35 -11.16 -19.22
C ILE A 412 28.14 -11.62 -18.00
N GLU A 413 29.47 -11.65 -18.12
CA GLU A 413 30.35 -12.11 -17.04
C GLU A 413 30.48 -11.06 -15.91
N ASN A 414 30.22 -11.50 -14.67
CA ASN A 414 30.39 -10.74 -13.42
C ASN A 414 30.02 -9.23 -13.49
N PRO A 415 28.77 -8.89 -13.87
CA PRO A 415 28.39 -7.50 -14.03
C PRO A 415 28.34 -6.77 -12.68
N SER A 416 28.85 -5.54 -12.68
CA SER A 416 28.66 -4.56 -11.61
C SER A 416 27.40 -3.74 -11.90
N ILE A 417 26.56 -3.46 -10.90
CA ILE A 417 25.25 -2.78 -11.09
C ILE A 417 25.22 -1.46 -10.34
N TYR A 418 24.94 -0.39 -11.08
CA TYR A 418 24.83 0.98 -10.57
C TYR A 418 23.39 1.46 -10.74
N ILE A 419 22.82 2.01 -9.66
CA ILE A 419 21.42 2.46 -9.64
C ILE A 419 21.37 3.90 -9.16
N ASP A 420 20.92 4.78 -10.04
CA ASP A 420 20.63 6.17 -9.75
C ASP A 420 19.13 6.38 -9.59
N VAL A 421 18.69 6.81 -8.39
CA VAL A 421 17.28 6.98 -8.05
C VAL A 421 17.04 8.40 -7.59
N TRP A 422 16.19 9.12 -8.33
CA TRP A 422 15.75 10.47 -8.01
C TRP A 422 14.30 10.49 -7.53
N LYS A 423 14.09 11.03 -6.33
CA LYS A 423 12.78 11.12 -5.71
C LYS A 423 12.54 12.46 -5.05
N SER A 424 11.27 12.83 -4.93
CA SER A 424 10.80 13.86 -4.00
C SER A 424 10.03 13.20 -2.86
N LEU A 425 10.28 13.67 -1.63
CA LEU A 425 9.56 13.30 -0.42
C LEU A 425 8.72 14.49 0.06
N ASN A 426 7.40 14.30 0.21
CA ASN A 426 6.48 15.31 0.74
C ASN A 426 6.65 16.68 0.05
N SER A 427 6.66 16.69 -1.29
CA SER A 427 6.79 17.87 -2.16
C SER A 427 8.06 18.71 -1.96
N ARG A 428 9.15 18.14 -1.41
CA ARG A 428 10.48 18.77 -1.42
C ARG A 428 11.09 18.79 -2.83
N PHE A 429 12.28 19.36 -2.95
CA PHE A 429 13.13 19.17 -4.14
C PHE A 429 13.26 17.68 -4.49
N GLN A 430 13.42 17.41 -5.78
CA GLN A 430 13.84 16.10 -6.22
C GLN A 430 15.34 15.98 -5.99
N GLN A 431 15.74 14.89 -5.35
CA GLN A 431 17.13 14.63 -5.01
C GLN A 431 17.46 13.15 -5.16
N ARG A 432 18.75 12.85 -5.19
CA ARG A 432 19.25 11.46 -5.19
C ARG A 432 18.97 10.78 -3.87
N MET A 433 18.51 9.54 -3.96
CA MET A 433 18.30 8.67 -2.82
C MET A 433 19.52 7.77 -2.54
N TYR A 434 20.22 7.34 -3.59
CA TYR A 434 21.37 6.44 -3.50
C TYR A 434 22.59 7.03 -4.23
N ASN A 435 23.78 6.69 -3.77
CA ASN A 435 25.02 7.02 -4.44
C ASN A 435 25.16 6.15 -5.71
N PRO A 436 25.07 6.73 -6.92
CA PRO A 436 25.12 6.01 -8.18
C PRO A 436 26.51 5.42 -8.49
N ASN A 437 27.55 5.78 -7.74
CA ASN A 437 28.92 5.30 -7.97
C ASN A 437 29.25 4.00 -7.21
N VAL A 438 28.29 3.47 -6.43
CA VAL A 438 28.47 2.23 -5.66
C VAL A 438 27.92 1.05 -6.45
N ASP A 439 28.71 0.00 -6.60
CA ASP A 439 28.23 -1.27 -7.14
C ASP A 439 27.36 -2.00 -6.09
N LEU A 440 26.05 -1.93 -6.32
CA LEU A 440 25.06 -2.48 -5.39
C LEU A 440 24.95 -4.01 -5.47
N ALA A 441 25.37 -4.62 -6.58
CA ALA A 441 25.28 -6.08 -6.73
C ALA A 441 26.35 -6.83 -5.93
N ASN A 442 27.48 -6.18 -5.62
CA ASN A 442 28.54 -6.72 -4.77
C ASN A 442 28.55 -6.09 -3.36
N TYR A 443 27.56 -5.26 -3.03
CA TYR A 443 27.46 -4.61 -1.73
C TYR A 443 27.12 -5.60 -0.60
N LYS A 444 27.92 -5.60 0.46
CA LYS A 444 27.71 -6.46 1.64
C LYS A 444 26.67 -5.82 2.58
N TRP A 445 25.40 -6.17 2.38
CA TRP A 445 24.31 -5.73 3.26
C TRP A 445 24.19 -6.58 4.53
N SER A 446 23.84 -5.94 5.65
CA SER A 446 23.48 -6.58 6.90
C SER A 446 22.32 -5.84 7.57
N PRO A 447 21.39 -6.55 8.24
CA PRO A 447 20.27 -5.92 8.92
C PRO A 447 20.69 -4.98 10.06
N PHE A 448 21.91 -5.10 10.59
CA PHE A 448 22.39 -4.35 11.76
C PHE A 448 23.28 -3.15 11.41
N THR A 449 23.70 -3.01 10.16
CA THR A 449 24.64 -1.97 9.71
C THR A 449 23.95 -1.00 8.76
N HIS A 450 24.11 0.30 9.00
CA HIS A 450 23.52 1.32 8.13
C HIS A 450 24.10 1.23 6.70
N PRO A 451 23.27 1.28 5.64
CA PRO A 451 23.74 1.27 4.26
C PRO A 451 24.43 2.60 3.89
N ASN A 452 25.75 2.59 3.70
CA ASN A 452 26.53 3.80 3.42
C ASN A 452 26.29 4.40 2.03
N PHE A 453 25.67 3.65 1.12
CA PHE A 453 25.27 4.12 -0.21
C PHE A 453 23.99 4.95 -0.19
N THR A 454 23.24 4.98 0.91
CA THR A 454 22.01 5.77 1.01
C THR A 454 22.35 7.21 1.35
N LEU A 455 21.90 8.14 0.50
CA LEU A 455 22.14 9.56 0.66
C LEU A 455 21.06 10.19 1.57
N PRO A 456 21.43 11.15 2.43
CA PRO A 456 20.50 11.73 3.39
C PRO A 456 19.42 12.58 2.70
N VAL A 457 18.25 12.68 3.31
CA VAL A 457 17.24 13.67 2.92
C VAL A 457 17.81 15.07 3.18
N LEU A 458 17.74 15.96 2.20
CA LEU A 458 18.17 17.36 2.32
C LEU A 458 17.13 18.16 3.12
N SER A 459 17.04 17.83 4.41
CA SER A 459 16.05 18.37 5.34
C SER A 459 16.19 19.88 5.55
N GLU A 460 17.39 20.43 5.37
CA GLU A 460 17.67 21.86 5.43
C GLU A 460 16.96 22.65 4.32
N LEU A 461 16.56 21.98 3.23
CA LEU A 461 15.81 22.59 2.13
C LEU A 461 14.29 22.55 2.35
N SER A 462 13.79 22.02 3.47
CA SER A 462 12.35 21.86 3.71
C SER A 462 11.55 23.17 3.66
N ASN A 463 12.17 24.28 4.08
CA ASN A 463 11.53 25.61 4.08
C ASN A 463 11.31 26.17 2.67
N TRP A 464 11.94 25.60 1.64
CA TRP A 464 11.75 26.04 0.26
C TRP A 464 10.39 25.65 -0.33
N ARG A 465 9.66 24.69 0.25
CA ARG A 465 8.40 24.17 -0.31
C ARG A 465 7.39 25.26 -0.69
N GLN A 466 7.23 26.27 0.15
CA GLN A 466 6.33 27.39 -0.14
C GLN A 466 6.82 28.16 -1.37
N LYS A 467 8.11 28.51 -1.41
CA LYS A 467 8.75 29.15 -2.57
C LYS A 467 8.65 28.30 -3.83
N LEU A 468 8.80 26.97 -3.73
CA LEU A 468 8.60 26.05 -4.87
C LEU A 468 7.16 26.08 -5.38
N LYS A 469 6.19 26.15 -4.47
CA LYS A 469 4.76 26.26 -4.81
C LYS A 469 4.44 27.60 -5.46
N GLU A 470 5.04 28.69 -4.99
CA GLU A 470 4.92 30.03 -5.58
C GLU A 470 5.55 30.10 -6.98
N LEU A 471 6.76 29.57 -7.14
CA LEU A 471 7.43 29.45 -8.45
C LEU A 471 6.63 28.59 -9.42
N LYS A 472 6.05 27.48 -8.95
CA LYS A 472 5.09 26.67 -9.69
C LYS A 472 3.85 27.43 -10.11
N LYS A 473 3.36 28.37 -9.30
CA LYS A 473 2.20 29.20 -9.59
C LYS A 473 2.56 30.31 -10.59
N LEU A 474 3.74 30.92 -10.47
CA LEU A 474 4.23 31.98 -11.36
C LEU A 474 4.41 31.47 -12.79
N HIS A 475 4.96 30.27 -12.94
CA HIS A 475 5.16 29.62 -14.25
C HIS A 475 3.94 28.80 -14.69
N ARG A 476 2.80 28.93 -14.00
CA ARG A 476 1.58 28.18 -14.32
C ARG A 476 0.83 28.83 -15.48
N ASN A 477 1.45 28.87 -16.64
CA ASN A 477 0.71 28.94 -17.90
C ASN A 477 0.24 27.52 -18.25
N GLU A 478 -0.85 27.37 -19.00
CA GLU A 478 -1.44 26.05 -19.32
C GLU A 478 -0.45 25.07 -20.00
N THR A 479 0.67 25.58 -20.49
CA THR A 479 1.62 24.90 -21.36
C THR A 479 3.00 24.66 -20.73
N GLN A 480 3.32 25.32 -19.61
CA GLN A 480 4.65 25.27 -18.98
C GLN A 480 4.69 24.31 -17.80
N ASN A 481 5.68 23.41 -17.78
CA ASN A 481 5.96 22.51 -16.67
C ASN A 481 7.28 22.89 -16.00
N ILE A 482 7.34 22.67 -14.68
CA ILE A 482 8.50 23.00 -13.85
C ILE A 482 8.91 21.83 -12.97
N VAL A 483 10.21 21.54 -12.97
CA VAL A 483 10.83 20.44 -12.22
C VAL A 483 11.97 21.01 -11.37
N PHE A 484 11.93 20.78 -10.06
CA PHE A 484 12.91 21.30 -9.11
C PHE A 484 13.87 20.20 -8.67
N VAL A 485 15.17 20.45 -8.83
CA VAL A 485 16.24 19.50 -8.56
C VAL A 485 17.17 20.06 -7.51
N ALA A 486 17.64 19.20 -6.61
CA ALA A 486 18.72 19.45 -5.67
C ALA A 486 19.71 18.27 -5.73
N ASP A 487 20.99 18.56 -5.98
CA ASP A 487 22.04 17.53 -6.05
C ASP A 487 23.23 17.86 -5.13
N PHE A 488 23.95 16.81 -4.74
CA PHE A 488 25.06 16.89 -3.81
C PHE A 488 26.34 17.41 -4.48
N PRO A 489 27.27 18.03 -3.72
CA PRO A 489 28.58 18.44 -4.23
C PRO A 489 29.32 17.32 -4.98
N GLY A 490 29.87 17.63 -6.15
CA GLY A 490 30.62 16.67 -6.97
C GLY A 490 29.77 15.68 -7.77
N MET A 491 28.43 15.78 -7.69
CA MET A 491 27.50 14.95 -8.46
C MET A 491 26.99 15.68 -9.71
N HIS A 492 26.48 14.92 -10.68
CA HIS A 492 25.90 15.49 -11.90
C HIS A 492 24.66 14.74 -12.40
N LEU A 493 23.58 15.48 -12.71
CA LEU A 493 22.41 14.91 -13.36
C LEU A 493 22.61 14.92 -14.87
N GLU A 494 22.66 13.75 -15.49
CA GLU A 494 22.51 13.58 -16.93
C GLU A 494 21.03 13.49 -17.27
N ASN A 495 20.56 14.32 -18.21
CA ASN A 495 19.18 14.31 -18.66
C ASN A 495 19.10 14.51 -20.17
N PHE A 496 18.05 13.97 -20.79
CA PHE A 496 17.75 14.18 -22.20
C PHE A 496 16.56 15.12 -22.31
N VAL A 497 16.70 16.20 -23.08
CA VAL A 497 15.58 17.08 -23.41
C VAL A 497 14.93 16.52 -24.67
N GLN A 498 13.69 16.05 -24.59
CA GLN A 498 12.97 15.60 -25.78
C GLN A 498 12.85 16.70 -26.84
N GLU A 499 12.78 16.31 -28.11
CA GLU A 499 12.56 17.22 -29.24
C GLU A 499 11.27 18.06 -29.06
N ASP A 500 10.25 17.43 -28.49
CA ASP A 500 8.93 18.01 -28.19
C ASP A 500 8.93 18.97 -26.98
N PHE A 501 10.05 19.10 -26.26
CA PHE A 501 10.18 20.02 -25.14
C PHE A 501 10.78 21.35 -25.59
N GLY A 502 9.93 22.15 -26.22
CA GLY A 502 10.24 23.49 -26.66
C GLY A 502 10.61 24.43 -25.51
N ASN A 503 11.61 25.28 -25.76
CA ASN A 503 12.03 26.37 -24.87
C ASN A 503 12.45 25.92 -23.45
N THR A 504 13.16 24.80 -23.35
CA THR A 504 13.69 24.29 -22.09
C THR A 504 14.78 25.20 -21.52
N THR A 505 14.61 25.67 -20.28
CA THR A 505 15.59 26.49 -19.57
C THR A 505 15.95 25.89 -18.22
N ILE A 506 17.21 26.08 -17.81
CA ILE A 506 17.73 25.74 -16.50
C ILE A 506 18.01 27.04 -15.76
N SER A 507 17.46 27.18 -14.56
CA SER A 507 17.70 28.36 -13.70
C SER A 507 18.16 27.94 -12.31
N VAL A 508 19.16 28.65 -11.76
CA VAL A 508 19.77 28.30 -10.47
C VAL A 508 19.12 29.05 -9.31
N LEU A 509 18.73 28.32 -8.27
CA LEU A 509 18.12 28.85 -7.05
C LEU A 509 19.09 28.96 -5.86
N ARG A 510 20.09 28.06 -5.80
CA ARG A 510 21.10 27.99 -4.73
C ARG A 510 22.34 27.26 -5.27
N GLY A 511 23.53 27.66 -4.81
CA GLY A 511 24.78 27.03 -5.21
C GLY A 511 25.24 27.47 -6.60
N LYS A 512 26.11 26.67 -7.20
CA LYS A 512 26.66 26.91 -8.54
C LYS A 512 26.66 25.60 -9.32
N VAL A 513 26.24 25.66 -10.59
CA VAL A 513 26.21 24.49 -11.47
C VAL A 513 27.04 24.74 -12.73
N LEU A 514 27.55 23.67 -13.32
CA LEU A 514 28.15 23.67 -14.65
C LEU A 514 27.26 22.82 -15.56
N VAL A 515 26.71 23.44 -16.61
CA VAL A 515 25.92 22.73 -17.62
C VAL A 515 26.84 22.40 -18.79
N GLU A 516 27.06 21.12 -18.99
CA GLU A 516 27.76 20.54 -20.13
C GLU A 516 26.70 20.05 -21.12
N VAL A 517 26.76 20.54 -22.36
CA VAL A 517 25.89 20.09 -23.46
C VAL A 517 26.75 19.25 -24.41
N ASP A 518 26.21 18.15 -24.95
CA ASP A 518 26.92 17.21 -25.83
C ASP A 518 27.64 17.85 -27.05
N SER A 519 27.30 19.10 -27.39
CA SER A 519 28.04 19.93 -28.37
C SER A 519 29.41 20.42 -27.88
N GLY A 520 29.88 19.99 -26.71
CA GLY A 520 31.17 20.37 -26.11
C GLY A 520 31.15 21.76 -25.43
N ARG A 521 29.96 22.34 -25.24
CA ARG A 521 29.81 23.66 -24.61
C ARG A 521 29.55 23.52 -23.11
N ASN A 522 30.50 24.03 -22.32
CA ASN A 522 30.40 24.06 -20.85
C ASN A 522 30.07 25.48 -20.38
N VAL A 523 28.94 25.65 -19.68
CA VAL A 523 28.48 26.95 -19.17
C VAL A 523 28.25 26.87 -17.68
N SER A 524 28.98 27.68 -16.91
CA SER A 524 28.74 27.79 -15.46
C SER A 524 27.60 28.76 -15.18
N LEU A 525 26.66 28.36 -14.32
CA LEU A 525 25.54 29.17 -13.87
C LEU A 525 25.59 29.37 -12.36
N SER A 526 25.38 30.61 -11.95
CA SER A 526 25.25 31.09 -10.58
C SER A 526 23.80 31.44 -10.27
N VAL A 527 23.48 31.71 -9.01
CA VAL A 527 22.12 32.00 -8.55
C VAL A 527 21.48 33.14 -9.36
N GLY A 528 20.28 32.91 -9.88
CA GLY A 528 19.54 33.87 -10.71
C GLY A 528 19.89 33.83 -12.20
N GLU A 529 20.95 33.13 -12.59
CA GLU A 529 21.28 32.94 -14.00
C GLU A 529 20.45 31.82 -14.63
N THR A 530 20.11 31.98 -15.90
CA THR A 530 19.30 31.05 -16.70
C THR A 530 20.04 30.67 -17.98
N LEU A 531 20.03 29.39 -18.32
CA LEU A 531 20.55 28.87 -19.59
C LEU A 531 19.43 28.17 -20.37
N LYS A 532 19.34 28.45 -21.66
CA LYS A 532 18.49 27.70 -22.57
C LYS A 532 19.25 26.47 -23.07
N VAL A 533 18.63 25.30 -22.95
CA VAL A 533 19.18 24.02 -23.41
C VAL A 533 18.48 23.63 -24.71
N PRO A 534 19.22 23.23 -25.75
CA PRO A 534 18.60 22.79 -26.99
C PRO A 534 17.80 21.49 -26.77
N PRO A 535 16.69 21.29 -27.50
CA PRO A 535 15.98 20.03 -27.49
C PRO A 535 16.74 18.96 -28.31
N GLY A 536 16.44 17.68 -28.07
CA GLY A 536 17.03 16.55 -28.80
C GLY A 536 18.46 16.18 -28.40
N VAL A 537 19.01 16.74 -27.32
CA VAL A 537 20.38 16.48 -26.87
C VAL A 537 20.44 16.06 -25.39
N PHE A 538 21.49 15.31 -25.03
CA PHE A 538 21.83 15.12 -23.63
C PHE A 538 22.60 16.33 -23.10
N HIS A 539 22.41 16.57 -21.81
CA HIS A 539 23.21 17.51 -21.06
C HIS A 539 23.45 16.99 -19.64
N LYS A 540 24.56 17.43 -19.06
CA LYS A 540 24.95 17.12 -17.69
C LYS A 540 24.97 18.40 -16.87
N VAL A 541 24.25 18.41 -15.76
CA VAL A 541 24.27 19.50 -14.80
C VAL A 541 25.12 19.08 -13.60
N HIS A 542 26.34 19.57 -13.54
CA HIS A 542 27.31 19.27 -12.48
C HIS A 542 27.17 20.25 -11.33
N THR A 543 27.15 19.75 -10.09
CA THR A 543 27.19 20.57 -8.89
C THR A 543 28.64 20.88 -8.54
N ILE A 544 29.08 22.10 -8.85
CA ILE A 544 30.48 22.55 -8.65
C ILE A 544 30.69 23.35 -7.36
N SER A 545 29.62 23.71 -6.65
CA SER A 545 29.73 24.36 -5.33
C SER A 545 30.02 23.36 -4.21
N ASN A 546 30.69 23.83 -3.15
CA ASN A 546 30.92 23.06 -1.91
C ASN A 546 29.64 22.81 -1.10
N ILE A 547 28.52 23.38 -1.52
CA ILE A 547 27.18 23.17 -0.96
C ILE A 547 26.28 22.54 -2.02
N THR A 548 25.18 21.94 -1.59
CA THR A 548 24.09 21.46 -2.46
C THR A 548 23.64 22.55 -3.44
N SER A 549 23.62 22.23 -4.72
CA SER A 549 23.05 23.11 -5.75
C SER A 549 21.59 22.79 -5.98
N CYS A 550 20.76 23.83 -6.00
CA CYS A 550 19.34 23.74 -6.31
C CYS A 550 19.06 24.50 -7.59
N TYR A 551 18.38 23.87 -8.53
CA TYR A 551 18.02 24.47 -9.81
C TYR A 551 16.68 23.91 -10.28
N PHE A 552 16.12 24.51 -11.33
CA PHE A 552 14.89 24.01 -11.92
C PHE A 552 14.91 24.08 -13.43
N TYR A 553 14.17 23.15 -14.02
CA TYR A 553 13.83 23.16 -15.43
C TYR A 553 12.48 23.84 -15.62
N VAL A 554 12.38 24.70 -16.61
CA VAL A 554 11.10 25.12 -17.19
C VAL A 554 11.09 24.64 -18.63
N TYR A 555 10.04 23.93 -19.03
CA TYR A 555 9.88 23.48 -20.41
C TYR A 555 8.43 23.57 -20.85
N ILE A 556 8.23 23.76 -22.15
CA ILE A 556 6.91 23.74 -22.80
C ILE A 556 6.81 22.41 -23.54
N ASN A 557 5.77 21.64 -23.25
CA ASN A 557 5.49 20.43 -24.03
C ASN A 557 4.76 20.83 -25.32
N SER A 558 5.48 21.06 -26.41
CA SER A 558 4.90 21.56 -27.68
C SER A 558 3.87 20.60 -28.27
N THR A 559 4.03 19.29 -28.02
CA THR A 559 3.06 18.27 -28.44
C THR A 559 1.74 18.40 -27.68
N ASP A 560 1.77 18.62 -26.36
CA ASP A 560 0.55 18.88 -25.57
C ASP A 560 -0.13 20.19 -26.02
N VAL A 561 0.65 21.23 -26.33
CA VAL A 561 0.10 22.51 -26.83
C VAL A 561 -0.59 22.33 -28.17
N SER A 562 0.12 21.76 -29.16
CA SER A 562 -0.42 21.51 -30.50
C SER A 562 -1.66 20.61 -30.45
N LEU A 563 -1.63 19.59 -29.61
CA LEU A 563 -2.76 18.68 -29.42
C LEU A 563 -3.98 19.41 -28.84
N ASN A 564 -3.80 20.23 -27.80
CA ASN A 564 -4.88 20.99 -27.18
C ASN A 564 -5.46 22.04 -28.14
N ASP A 565 -4.62 22.73 -28.91
CA ASP A 565 -5.08 23.71 -29.89
C ASP A 565 -5.92 23.05 -30.99
N LYS A 566 -5.45 21.92 -31.55
CA LYS A 566 -6.20 21.11 -32.52
C LYS A 566 -7.51 20.57 -31.96
N LEU A 567 -7.52 20.12 -30.70
CA LEU A 567 -8.75 19.65 -30.04
C LEU A 567 -9.75 20.79 -29.82
N ASN A 568 -9.27 21.96 -29.40
CA ASN A 568 -10.11 23.12 -29.14
C ASN A 568 -10.69 23.72 -30.43
N SER A 569 -9.92 23.74 -31.53
CA SER A 569 -10.43 24.15 -32.84
C SER A 569 -11.49 23.17 -33.35
N TYR A 570 -11.22 21.86 -33.26
CA TYR A 570 -12.16 20.82 -33.65
C TYR A 570 -13.47 20.89 -32.85
N ALA A 571 -13.39 21.04 -31.52
CA ALA A 571 -14.56 21.17 -30.67
C ALA A 571 -15.39 22.43 -31.00
N LYS A 572 -14.73 23.55 -31.33
CA LYS A 572 -15.42 24.78 -31.75
C LYS A 572 -16.13 24.60 -33.10
N GLU A 573 -15.49 23.97 -34.08
CA GLU A 573 -16.09 23.68 -35.39
C GLU A 573 -17.33 22.78 -35.27
N GLN A 574 -17.30 21.79 -34.37
CA GLN A 574 -18.46 20.93 -34.09
C GLN A 574 -19.60 21.65 -33.36
N THR A 575 -19.32 22.65 -32.52
CA THR A 575 -20.38 23.43 -31.85
C THR A 575 -21.05 24.49 -32.72
N VAL A 576 -20.39 24.91 -33.81
CA VAL A 576 -20.87 25.99 -34.70
C VAL A 576 -21.71 25.46 -35.87
N THR A 577 -21.66 24.15 -36.15
CA THR A 577 -22.49 23.51 -37.17
C THR A 577 -23.82 23.02 -36.57
N PRO A 578 -24.98 23.61 -36.93
CA PRO A 578 -26.26 22.98 -36.62
C PRO A 578 -26.38 21.69 -37.42
N VAL A 579 -26.93 20.65 -36.79
CA VAL A 579 -27.22 19.30 -37.31
C VAL A 579 -27.26 19.27 -38.85
N PRO A 580 -26.29 18.62 -39.53
CA PRO A 580 -26.39 18.41 -40.97
C PRO A 580 -27.48 17.36 -41.24
N ASP A 581 -28.30 17.63 -42.25
CA ASP A 581 -29.21 16.69 -42.90
C ASP A 581 -28.49 15.35 -43.16
N PRO A 582 -29.05 14.17 -42.78
CA PRO A 582 -28.36 12.88 -42.86
C PRO A 582 -27.89 12.46 -44.27
N LEU A 583 -28.32 13.18 -45.31
CA LEU A 583 -28.01 12.93 -46.71
C LEU A 583 -26.99 13.89 -47.33
N GLN A 584 -26.51 14.91 -46.60
CA GLN A 584 -25.36 15.70 -47.03
C GLN A 584 -24.10 15.24 -46.30
N LYS A 585 -23.30 14.41 -46.99
CA LYS A 585 -21.87 14.27 -46.66
C LYS A 585 -21.25 15.66 -46.77
N SER A 586 -21.12 16.33 -45.64
CA SER A 586 -20.26 17.49 -45.46
C SER A 586 -18.90 17.19 -46.08
N THR A 587 -18.58 17.87 -47.18
CA THR A 587 -17.23 18.00 -47.70
C THR A 587 -16.45 18.93 -46.78
N ALA A 588 -16.09 18.44 -45.59
CA ALA A 588 -15.23 19.15 -44.65
C ALA A 588 -13.79 18.63 -44.75
N VAL A 589 -12.92 19.55 -45.18
CA VAL A 589 -11.49 19.74 -44.86
C VAL A 589 -10.80 18.58 -44.13
N ASN A 590 -9.76 17.99 -44.74
CA ASN A 590 -8.73 17.10 -44.16
C ASN A 590 -8.73 17.01 -42.60
N GLU A 591 -9.61 16.19 -42.03
CA GLU A 591 -9.62 15.96 -40.58
C GLU A 591 -8.54 14.93 -40.21
N ASP A 592 -7.65 15.29 -39.28
CA ASP A 592 -6.61 14.40 -38.76
C ASP A 592 -7.27 13.20 -38.02
N PRO A 593 -7.16 11.95 -38.52
CA PRO A 593 -7.83 10.79 -37.94
C PRO A 593 -7.51 10.60 -36.45
N PHE A 594 -6.31 11.01 -36.03
CA PHE A 594 -5.88 10.91 -34.64
C PHE A 594 -6.64 11.89 -33.73
N ILE A 595 -6.92 13.11 -34.18
CA ILE A 595 -7.67 14.11 -33.40
C ILE A 595 -9.14 13.70 -33.28
N VAL A 596 -9.72 13.17 -34.35
CA VAL A 596 -11.09 12.62 -34.34
C VAL A 596 -11.19 11.46 -33.35
N GLU A 597 -10.26 10.50 -33.41
CA GLU A 597 -10.23 9.38 -32.47
C GLU A 597 -10.04 9.86 -31.03
N LEU A 598 -9.13 10.81 -30.79
CA LEU A 598 -8.85 11.31 -29.45
C LEU A 598 -10.03 12.11 -28.87
N ASN A 599 -10.74 12.89 -29.69
CA ASN A 599 -11.96 13.57 -29.27
C ASN A 599 -13.10 12.58 -29.00
N GLN A 600 -13.29 11.59 -29.87
CA GLN A 600 -14.25 10.50 -29.64
C GLN A 600 -13.92 9.72 -28.35
N GLN A 601 -12.65 9.47 -28.06
CA GLN A 601 -12.22 8.86 -26.79
C GLN A 601 -12.49 9.79 -25.60
N GLN A 602 -12.33 11.10 -25.73
CA GLN A 602 -12.64 12.06 -24.67
C GLN A 602 -14.16 12.14 -24.41
N GLU A 603 -14.98 12.21 -25.46
CA GLU A 603 -16.43 12.17 -25.35
C GLU A 603 -16.93 10.83 -24.81
N ALA A 604 -16.40 9.71 -25.29
CA ALA A 604 -16.67 8.38 -24.73
C ALA A 604 -16.28 8.32 -23.25
N ARG A 605 -15.16 8.93 -22.83
CA ARG A 605 -14.79 9.05 -21.41
C ARG A 605 -15.78 9.91 -20.63
N LYS A 606 -16.22 11.05 -21.16
CA LYS A 606 -17.26 11.89 -20.54
C LYS A 606 -18.57 11.11 -20.40
N ILE A 607 -19.02 10.42 -21.43
CA ILE A 607 -20.22 9.56 -21.43
C ILE A 607 -20.06 8.42 -20.42
N VAL A 608 -18.89 7.78 -20.34
CA VAL A 608 -18.63 6.70 -19.37
C VAL A 608 -18.54 7.24 -17.94
N GLN A 609 -17.93 8.41 -17.72
CA GLN A 609 -17.89 9.07 -16.41
C GLN A 609 -19.29 9.53 -15.97
N HIS A 610 -20.05 10.15 -16.87
CA HIS A 610 -21.43 10.56 -16.65
C HIS A 610 -22.31 9.33 -16.39
N GLY A 611 -22.27 8.33 -17.28
CA GLY A 611 -22.96 7.05 -17.12
C GLY A 611 -22.48 6.23 -15.92
N SER A 612 -21.27 6.45 -15.39
CA SER A 612 -20.80 5.89 -14.11
C SER A 612 -21.40 6.65 -12.93
N LYS A 613 -21.44 7.98 -12.99
CA LYS A 613 -21.95 8.88 -11.94
C LYS A 613 -23.47 8.80 -11.76
N TYR A 614 -24.22 8.58 -12.84
CA TYR A 614 -25.69 8.44 -12.85
C TYR A 614 -26.19 7.00 -12.99
N ARG A 615 -25.28 6.03 -12.90
CA ARG A 615 -25.63 4.60 -12.98
C ARG A 615 -26.54 4.21 -11.80
N PRO A 616 -27.72 3.59 -12.04
CA PRO A 616 -28.61 3.18 -10.96
C PRO A 616 -27.91 2.27 -9.96
N PHE A 617 -28.26 2.40 -8.67
CA PHE A 617 -27.69 1.60 -7.59
C PHE A 617 -27.75 0.10 -7.89
N ALA A 618 -28.89 -0.39 -8.39
CA ALA A 618 -29.08 -1.79 -8.75
C ALA A 618 -28.04 -2.29 -9.77
N GLN A 619 -27.71 -1.47 -10.79
CA GLN A 619 -26.73 -1.85 -11.81
C GLN A 619 -25.30 -1.84 -11.26
N ARG A 620 -24.97 -0.90 -10.35
CA ARG A 620 -23.67 -0.90 -9.65
C ARG A 620 -23.54 -2.12 -8.74
N ALA A 621 -24.58 -2.45 -7.99
CA ALA A 621 -24.64 -3.63 -7.13
C ALA A 621 -24.50 -4.92 -7.96
N ALA A 622 -25.23 -5.05 -9.07
CA ALA A 622 -25.14 -6.21 -9.95
C ALA A 622 -23.71 -6.39 -10.52
N ARG A 623 -23.07 -5.32 -11.00
CA ARG A 623 -21.67 -5.38 -11.48
C ARG A 623 -20.69 -5.74 -10.38
N PHE A 624 -20.86 -5.17 -9.19
CA PHE A 624 -20.04 -5.51 -8.03
C PHE A 624 -20.18 -6.99 -7.70
N MET A 625 -21.40 -7.50 -7.58
CA MET A 625 -21.67 -8.91 -7.29
C MET A 625 -21.12 -9.84 -8.37
N HIS A 626 -21.29 -9.49 -9.65
CA HIS A 626 -20.73 -10.24 -10.77
C HIS A 626 -19.20 -10.31 -10.69
N LYS A 627 -18.52 -9.17 -10.45
CA LYS A 627 -17.06 -9.13 -10.29
C LYS A 627 -16.59 -9.99 -9.11
N LYS A 628 -17.30 -9.94 -7.97
CA LYS A 628 -17.00 -10.78 -6.81
C LYS A 628 -17.19 -12.25 -7.16
N PHE A 629 -18.35 -12.64 -7.68
CA PHE A 629 -18.64 -14.00 -8.10
C PHE A 629 -17.55 -14.55 -9.02
N MET A 630 -17.15 -13.78 -10.03
CA MET A 630 -16.15 -14.21 -10.99
C MET A 630 -14.73 -14.35 -10.37
N THR A 631 -14.37 -13.48 -9.42
CA THR A 631 -13.12 -13.59 -8.65
C THR A 631 -13.09 -14.90 -7.84
N PHE A 632 -14.19 -15.21 -7.14
CA PHE A 632 -14.31 -16.43 -6.36
C PHE A 632 -14.31 -17.67 -7.25
N ARG A 633 -15.08 -17.65 -8.36
CA ARG A 633 -15.11 -18.74 -9.35
C ARG A 633 -13.71 -19.06 -9.86
N ARG A 634 -12.92 -18.05 -10.26
CA ARG A 634 -11.54 -18.26 -10.71
C ARG A 634 -10.65 -18.86 -9.61
N SER A 635 -10.77 -18.36 -8.38
CA SER A 635 -10.01 -18.87 -7.23
C SER A 635 -10.31 -20.35 -6.96
N PHE A 636 -11.58 -20.75 -7.06
CA PHE A 636 -11.99 -22.14 -6.87
C PHE A 636 -11.54 -23.04 -8.03
N LEU A 637 -11.59 -22.57 -9.27
CA LEU A 637 -11.06 -23.32 -10.42
C LEU A 637 -9.55 -23.54 -10.29
N LEU A 638 -8.79 -22.50 -9.93
CA LEU A 638 -7.35 -22.63 -9.64
C LEU A 638 -7.09 -23.65 -8.54
N SER A 639 -7.84 -23.57 -7.43
CA SER A 639 -7.72 -24.53 -6.33
C SER A 639 -7.99 -25.95 -6.80
N TYR A 640 -9.05 -26.15 -7.59
CA TYR A 640 -9.41 -27.45 -8.14
C TYR A 640 -8.30 -28.02 -9.05
N TYR A 641 -7.81 -27.24 -10.02
CA TYR A 641 -6.75 -27.68 -10.92
C TYR A 641 -5.46 -27.99 -10.17
N SER A 642 -5.03 -27.12 -9.25
CA SER A 642 -3.81 -27.37 -8.46
C SER A 642 -3.95 -28.57 -7.54
N CYS A 643 -5.09 -28.76 -6.85
CA CYS A 643 -5.33 -29.96 -6.04
C CYS A 643 -5.31 -31.23 -6.89
N ARG A 644 -5.95 -31.23 -8.07
CA ARG A 644 -5.90 -32.35 -9.01
C ARG A 644 -4.46 -32.64 -9.43
N ASN A 645 -3.70 -31.61 -9.82
CA ASN A 645 -2.30 -31.76 -10.26
C ASN A 645 -1.41 -32.35 -9.16
N LEU A 646 -1.64 -32.00 -7.89
CA LEU A 646 -0.90 -32.54 -6.75
C LEU A 646 -1.23 -34.01 -6.47
N ILE A 647 -2.49 -34.44 -6.70
CA ILE A 647 -2.94 -35.81 -6.41
C ILE A 647 -2.65 -36.77 -7.57
N PHE A 648 -2.94 -36.34 -8.80
CA PHE A 648 -2.93 -37.20 -9.99
C PHE A 648 -1.82 -36.86 -11.00
N GLY A 649 -1.02 -35.81 -10.75
CA GLY A 649 -0.04 -35.29 -11.68
C GLY A 649 -0.61 -34.25 -12.66
N LYS A 650 0.27 -33.53 -13.36
CA LYS A 650 -0.13 -32.56 -14.39
C LYS A 650 -0.74 -33.30 -15.60
N PRO A 651 -1.87 -32.82 -16.16
CA PRO A 651 -2.42 -33.38 -17.39
C PRO A 651 -1.56 -33.06 -18.62
N ASN A 652 -1.95 -33.56 -19.79
CA ASN A 652 -1.27 -33.29 -21.05
C ASN A 652 -1.27 -31.77 -21.40
N THR A 653 -0.37 -31.38 -22.30
CA THR A 653 -0.15 -29.96 -22.66
C THR A 653 -1.36 -29.30 -23.29
N GLU A 654 -2.17 -30.04 -24.05
CA GLU A 654 -3.40 -29.56 -24.66
C GLU A 654 -4.44 -29.18 -23.60
N GLN A 655 -4.69 -30.08 -22.64
CA GLN A 655 -5.61 -29.80 -21.55
C GLN A 655 -5.14 -28.63 -20.68
N LEU A 656 -3.83 -28.53 -20.39
CA LEU A 656 -3.28 -27.37 -19.66
C LEU A 656 -3.51 -26.05 -20.40
N ALA A 657 -3.39 -26.05 -21.73
CA ALA A 657 -3.64 -24.86 -22.55
C ALA A 657 -5.12 -24.46 -22.49
N THR A 658 -6.04 -25.41 -22.64
CA THR A 658 -7.49 -25.16 -22.53
C THR A 658 -7.88 -24.65 -21.13
N GLU A 659 -7.30 -25.22 -20.08
CA GLU A 659 -7.53 -24.77 -18.71
C GLU A 659 -7.05 -23.34 -18.48
N ARG A 660 -5.86 -23.00 -19.00
CA ARG A 660 -5.34 -21.62 -18.95
C ARG A 660 -6.21 -20.65 -19.73
N GLU A 661 -6.66 -21.01 -20.93
CA GLU A 661 -7.57 -20.18 -21.73
C GLU A 661 -8.90 -19.93 -21.02
N TYR A 662 -9.47 -20.97 -20.40
CA TYR A 662 -10.70 -20.86 -19.62
C TYR A 662 -10.56 -19.94 -18.39
N LEU A 663 -9.37 -19.93 -17.79
CA LEU A 663 -9.02 -19.01 -16.71
C LEU A 663 -8.80 -17.57 -17.21
N ASP A 664 -8.21 -17.40 -18.39
CA ASP A 664 -7.89 -16.10 -18.99
C ASP A 664 -9.11 -15.40 -19.62
N LEU A 665 -10.12 -16.15 -20.07
CA LEU A 665 -11.44 -15.62 -20.46
C LEU A 665 -12.06 -14.74 -19.37
N TRP A 666 -11.72 -14.96 -18.10
CA TRP A 666 -12.11 -14.08 -17.02
C TRP A 666 -11.41 -12.72 -17.04
N LEU A 667 -10.11 -12.67 -17.35
CA LEU A 667 -9.32 -11.43 -17.36
C LEU A 667 -9.83 -10.45 -18.42
N THR A 668 -10.22 -10.96 -19.58
CA THR A 668 -10.78 -10.16 -20.68
C THR A 668 -12.15 -9.60 -20.32
N MET A 669 -13.04 -10.40 -19.72
CA MET A 669 -14.35 -9.94 -19.22
C MET A 669 -14.24 -8.96 -18.03
N SER A 670 -13.22 -9.11 -17.18
CA SER A 670 -12.91 -8.18 -16.10
C SER A 670 -12.45 -6.81 -16.63
N ASN A 671 -11.58 -6.82 -17.64
CA ASN A 671 -10.95 -5.60 -18.17
C ASN A 671 -11.85 -4.78 -19.10
N SER A 672 -12.82 -5.39 -19.80
CA SER A 672 -13.81 -4.68 -20.62
C SER A 672 -14.76 -3.76 -19.83
N SER A 673 -14.73 -3.85 -18.50
CA SER A 673 -15.59 -3.09 -17.58
C SER A 673 -14.89 -1.93 -16.86
N ARG A 674 -13.58 -1.73 -17.08
CA ARG A 674 -12.85 -0.55 -16.61
C ARG A 674 -12.94 0.57 -17.66
N PRO A 675 -13.50 1.75 -17.34
CA PRO A 675 -12.99 2.96 -17.99
C PRO A 675 -11.49 2.96 -17.73
N SER A 676 -10.69 3.35 -18.69
CA SER A 676 -9.24 3.47 -18.55
C SER A 676 -8.85 4.51 -17.49
N GLU A 677 -9.09 4.27 -16.21
CA GLU A 677 -8.44 4.96 -15.07
C GLU A 677 -6.95 4.58 -15.01
N HIS A 678 -6.56 3.47 -15.65
CA HIS A 678 -5.16 3.21 -16.01
C HIS A 678 -4.54 4.27 -16.94
N SER A 679 -5.35 5.13 -17.58
CA SER A 679 -4.84 6.24 -18.40
C SER A 679 -4.40 7.46 -17.57
N GLN A 680 -4.78 7.56 -16.30
CA GLN A 680 -4.42 8.69 -15.43
C GLN A 680 -2.99 8.54 -14.88
N ASP A 681 -2.56 7.31 -14.61
CA ASP A 681 -1.15 6.98 -14.31
C ASP A 681 -0.29 6.79 -15.57
N GLN A 682 -0.87 6.37 -16.71
CA GLN A 682 -0.15 6.37 -17.99
C GLN A 682 0.21 7.79 -18.46
N ARG A 683 -0.56 8.83 -18.08
CA ARG A 683 -0.20 10.23 -18.39
C ARG A 683 0.90 10.79 -17.50
N ASN A 684 1.02 10.33 -16.25
CA ASN A 684 2.15 10.71 -15.41
C ASN A 684 3.45 10.03 -15.88
N ALA A 685 3.37 8.81 -16.44
CA ALA A 685 4.53 8.12 -17.01
C ALA A 685 4.85 8.50 -18.47
N LYS A 686 3.88 8.97 -19.27
CA LYS A 686 4.15 9.60 -20.58
C LYS A 686 4.65 11.04 -20.46
N ARG A 687 4.67 11.61 -19.25
CA ARG A 687 5.39 12.86 -18.93
C ARG A 687 6.86 12.62 -18.53
N GLU A 688 7.30 11.36 -18.51
CA GLU A 688 8.66 10.93 -18.08
C GLU A 688 9.38 10.06 -19.11
N LEU A 689 8.85 9.96 -20.33
CA LEU A 689 9.71 9.83 -21.49
C LEU A 689 9.79 11.24 -22.05
#